data_AF-A0A665U7Y3-F1
#
_entry.id   AF-A0A665U7Y3-F1
#
_cell.length_a   1.000
_cell.length_b   1.000
_cell.length_c   1.000
_cell.angle_alpha   90.00
_cell.angle_beta   90.00
_cell.angle_gamma   90.00
#
_symmetry.space_group_name_H-M   'P 1'
#
loop_
_entity.id
_entity.type
_entity.pdbx_description
1 polymer ?
#
loop_
_entity_poly.entity_id
_entity_poly.type
_entity_poly.pdbx_seq_one_letter_code
_entity_poly.pdbx_strand_id
1 'polypeptide(L)'
;MFVSQSELWRAYWDCVSRPDTVFICSLTAALCYLWGRRCQIPALVCSEAFSAFLYNYCPVVVERFSPTPWCWGGRFQTLVSALLKSRPPVAYRNERIRTVDGGQILLDWVDNQDSAAYPESSTRPTVLIIPGLTGNSKQSYVLHAISQATRRGYRCLVFNNRGVAGEELLTPVTYCAANTSDLERVVQHVKGLYPQAPLLGYGVSMGGMLLLNYLGRKHAESGMVAGFTISVPWDAQKSSESMEEPLNLLLFNKYLTVGLRRAVTRQRKILEKVVDVDYVLRARTIREFDERFTTLLFGYKSCTEYYGDASPDRKLHNTAVPILCLNAADDPFSPQHAMEKQLEDLKQQLEKQCLINQELQRQNKDLEQRLQEKEKLLQELQSQYHDLEFPTRGSNEIAPEVRKSRAAVIASEPIPEKLEITRTKVKKTASETSLIVKSIQKNDFLSRLDDEQTAMMVELLVVSTFQPGDEVIKEGTEGDSMYIVAAGELLVSQAGRELRTLSCGDVFGELAILYNCKRTATVKAMTVVRLWLMERQTYRTIITNKSKKKREQLMGFLKTSRTLKDLNDVQLSKIIDSMEEVKYQDKDVIVREGTEANTFYIILKGEVLVTKKVNGLQKPIRRMGKGEHFGEQALIREVLRTATCTADGPVTCFSIDKEVFEETIPIEHLELFDDSKVLQEAQVPEKSSHTSSLRFKDLVPVLYQEGRHLGDPVTLGVGGFGRVQLMTTVNHGKYYAMKRVSKKHIVAKRQEEHMLFEKKILKTIQCDFIVRLYAAFKDTRYIYMVMEFCGGGEVWTKLKEIGRFDEPVSVFCTACVVEAYTYLHKKNIMYRDLKPENLMLDMKGYVKLVDFGFAKELARGEKTYSFVGTPEYMAPEIIKNQGHDFAVDFWSLGILIYELLAGSPPFSSSEPQKIYAKILDGVLKYPPYLSEAAKSIISKLCRPRPGQRLGNTKNGIKDVRNHRWFGSMNWHKLRVGQLEPPTAKLLRKGPCYINFDHFPPDHSKAEEEFSGWDRDF
;
A
#
# COMPACT_ATOMS: atom_id res chain seq x y z
N MET A 1 59.04 -73.83 -17.45
CA MET A 1 57.97 -73.46 -18.40
C MET A 1 57.43 -72.11 -17.99
N PHE A 2 58.00 -71.03 -18.51
CA PHE A 2 57.50 -69.68 -18.29
C PHE A 2 56.51 -69.38 -19.42
N VAL A 3 55.22 -69.44 -19.11
CA VAL A 3 54.19 -68.92 -20.01
C VAL A 3 54.46 -67.43 -20.17
N SER A 4 54.64 -67.00 -21.41
CA SER A 4 54.97 -65.61 -21.71
C SER A 4 53.81 -64.70 -21.30
N GLN A 5 54.11 -63.46 -20.87
CA GLN A 5 53.09 -62.48 -20.51
C GLN A 5 52.06 -62.29 -21.64
N SER A 6 52.49 -62.44 -22.90
CA SER A 6 51.63 -62.38 -24.08
C SER A 6 50.65 -63.56 -24.20
N GLU A 7 51.02 -64.76 -23.73
CA GLU A 7 50.12 -65.92 -23.67
C GLU A 7 49.08 -65.78 -22.55
N LEU A 8 49.45 -65.18 -21.41
CA LEU A 8 48.51 -64.79 -20.36
C LEU A 8 47.52 -63.73 -20.85
N TRP A 9 47.99 -62.73 -21.59
CA TRP A 9 47.13 -61.71 -22.20
C TRP A 9 46.23 -62.29 -23.31
N ARG A 10 46.71 -63.26 -24.10
CA ARG A 10 45.87 -63.98 -25.07
C ARG A 10 44.82 -64.84 -24.39
N ALA A 11 45.19 -65.61 -23.37
CA ALA A 11 44.24 -66.43 -22.62
C ALA A 11 43.20 -65.56 -21.88
N TYR A 12 43.61 -64.41 -21.36
CA TYR A 12 42.72 -63.41 -20.79
C TYR A 12 41.77 -62.85 -21.86
N TRP A 13 42.30 -62.44 -23.01
CA TRP A 13 41.47 -61.93 -24.10
C TRP A 13 40.50 -62.99 -24.65
N ASP A 14 40.95 -64.22 -24.88
CA ASP A 14 40.12 -65.35 -25.32
C ASP A 14 39.04 -65.70 -24.29
N CYS A 15 39.34 -65.55 -22.99
CA CYS A 15 38.37 -65.77 -21.93
C CYS A 15 37.33 -64.64 -21.88
N VAL A 16 37.75 -63.38 -22.03
CA VAL A 16 36.87 -62.19 -21.98
C VAL A 16 36.08 -61.97 -23.28
N SER A 17 36.57 -62.45 -24.42
CA SER A 17 35.89 -62.34 -25.72
C SER A 17 34.94 -63.51 -26.04
N ARG A 18 34.90 -64.55 -25.20
CA ARG A 18 33.93 -65.64 -25.34
C ARG A 18 32.51 -65.11 -25.19
N PRO A 19 31.57 -65.46 -26.09
CA PRO A 19 30.19 -65.01 -26.03
C PRO A 19 29.55 -65.25 -24.66
N ASP A 20 29.84 -66.40 -24.05
CA ASP A 20 29.31 -66.80 -22.75
C ASP A 20 29.85 -65.93 -21.60
N THR A 21 31.14 -65.58 -21.63
CA THR A 21 31.77 -64.70 -20.63
C THR A 21 31.27 -63.27 -20.79
N VAL A 22 31.15 -62.77 -22.03
CA VAL A 22 30.55 -61.46 -22.31
C VAL A 22 29.11 -61.43 -21.83
N PHE A 23 28.34 -62.50 -22.07
CA PHE A 23 26.95 -62.60 -21.62
C PHE A 23 26.84 -62.65 -20.09
N ILE A 24 27.63 -63.48 -19.41
CA ILE A 24 27.62 -63.59 -17.95
C ILE A 24 28.11 -62.28 -17.31
N CYS A 25 29.17 -61.66 -17.80
CA CYS A 25 29.64 -60.37 -17.30
C CYS A 25 28.63 -59.25 -17.57
N SER A 26 27.98 -59.24 -18.74
CA SER A 26 26.92 -58.26 -19.06
C SER A 26 25.68 -58.48 -18.20
N LEU A 27 25.28 -59.73 -17.96
CA LEU A 27 24.15 -60.10 -17.10
C LEU A 27 24.46 -59.79 -15.63
N THR A 28 25.69 -60.04 -15.18
CA THR A 28 26.14 -59.73 -13.82
C THR A 28 26.24 -58.22 -13.62
N ALA A 29 26.81 -57.47 -14.57
CA ALA A 29 26.81 -56.01 -14.55
C ALA A 29 25.38 -55.44 -14.60
N ALA A 30 24.50 -56.06 -15.38
CA ALA A 30 23.08 -55.75 -15.45
C ALA A 30 22.36 -55.96 -14.11
N LEU A 31 22.56 -57.12 -13.47
CA LEU A 31 21.99 -57.45 -12.17
C LEU A 31 22.59 -56.58 -11.05
N CYS A 32 23.90 -56.33 -11.05
CA CYS A 32 24.56 -55.41 -10.12
C CYS A 32 24.08 -53.97 -10.31
N TYR A 33 23.82 -53.53 -11.56
CA TYR A 33 23.25 -52.22 -11.85
C TYR A 33 21.79 -52.11 -11.37
N LEU A 34 20.99 -53.14 -11.59
CA LEU A 34 19.60 -53.23 -11.11
C LEU A 34 19.52 -53.31 -9.58
N TRP A 35 20.47 -53.99 -8.93
CA TRP A 35 20.57 -54.09 -7.47
C TRP A 35 21.16 -52.81 -6.84
N GLY A 36 22.07 -52.12 -7.53
CA GLY A 36 22.74 -50.90 -7.08
C GLY A 36 21.91 -49.62 -7.18
N ARG A 37 20.95 -49.55 -8.12
CA ARG A 37 19.97 -48.46 -8.21
C ARG A 37 18.85 -48.69 -7.17
N ARG A 38 19.09 -48.25 -5.93
CA ARG A 38 18.07 -48.17 -4.87
C ARG A 38 16.81 -47.49 -5.38
N CYS A 39 15.64 -48.05 -5.07
CA CYS A 39 14.35 -47.37 -5.21
C CYS A 39 14.44 -45.96 -4.63
N GLN A 40 14.29 -44.93 -5.47
CA GLN A 40 14.34 -43.54 -5.02
C GLN A 40 12.93 -43.03 -4.77
N ILE A 41 12.78 -42.28 -3.67
CA ILE A 41 11.57 -41.53 -3.35
C ILE A 41 11.81 -40.09 -3.80
N PRO A 42 10.83 -39.38 -4.37
CA PRO A 42 10.97 -37.98 -4.74
C PRO A 42 11.46 -37.11 -3.57
N ALA A 43 12.47 -36.28 -3.82
CA ALA A 43 12.94 -35.31 -2.84
C ALA A 43 11.98 -34.12 -2.81
N LEU A 44 11.34 -33.88 -1.66
CA LEU A 44 10.44 -32.74 -1.46
C LEU A 44 11.21 -31.55 -0.89
N VAL A 45 10.97 -30.38 -1.48
CA VAL A 45 11.64 -29.11 -1.11
C VAL A 45 10.54 -28.09 -0.81
N CYS A 46 10.01 -28.14 0.41
CA CYS A 46 8.93 -27.28 0.85
C CYS A 46 8.83 -27.26 2.38
N SER A 47 8.01 -26.35 2.92
CA SER A 47 7.74 -26.27 4.37
C SER A 47 7.30 -27.61 4.95
N GLU A 48 7.65 -27.91 6.20
CA GLU A 48 7.25 -29.16 6.88
C GLU A 48 5.74 -29.41 6.82
N ALA A 49 4.94 -28.37 7.04
CA ALA A 49 3.47 -28.46 6.99
C ALA A 49 2.96 -28.84 5.58
N PHE A 50 3.53 -28.26 4.53
CA PHE A 50 3.18 -28.60 3.15
C PHE A 50 3.73 -29.98 2.73
N SER A 51 4.92 -30.36 3.22
CA SER A 51 5.49 -31.68 3.03
C SER A 51 4.58 -32.75 3.61
N ALA A 52 4.08 -32.56 4.84
CA ALA A 52 3.10 -33.44 5.46
C ALA A 52 1.79 -33.52 4.65
N PHE A 53 1.32 -32.39 4.12
CA PHE A 53 0.17 -32.37 3.21
C PHE A 53 0.43 -33.21 1.95
N LEU A 54 1.58 -33.04 1.30
CA LEU A 54 1.94 -33.83 0.11
C LEU A 54 2.04 -35.32 0.43
N TYR A 55 2.63 -35.69 1.57
CA TYR A 55 2.68 -37.09 2.00
C TYR A 55 1.30 -37.71 2.20
N ASN A 56 0.33 -36.94 2.71
CA ASN A 56 -1.03 -37.42 2.97
C ASN A 56 -1.91 -37.46 1.71
N TYR A 57 -1.74 -36.52 0.78
CA TYR A 57 -2.67 -36.29 -0.33
C TYR A 57 -2.09 -36.54 -1.73
N CYS A 58 -0.78 -36.76 -1.85
CA CYS A 58 -0.10 -36.96 -3.13
C CYS A 58 0.71 -38.27 -3.13
N PRO A 59 0.07 -39.43 -3.39
CA PRO A 59 0.73 -40.74 -3.29
C PRO A 59 2.04 -40.87 -4.07
N VAL A 60 2.14 -40.18 -5.21
CA VAL A 60 3.34 -40.18 -6.05
C VAL A 60 4.62 -39.72 -5.32
N VAL A 61 4.50 -38.91 -4.25
CA VAL A 61 5.67 -38.42 -3.51
C VAL A 61 6.24 -39.44 -2.52
N VAL A 62 5.50 -40.51 -2.22
CA VAL A 62 5.97 -41.65 -1.39
C VAL A 62 6.27 -42.89 -2.22
N GLU A 63 5.83 -42.91 -3.48
CA GLU A 63 6.07 -44.01 -4.39
C GLU A 63 7.56 -44.18 -4.69
N ARG A 64 7.99 -45.44 -4.73
CA ARG A 64 9.35 -45.83 -5.07
C ARG A 64 9.48 -45.95 -6.58
N PHE A 65 10.30 -45.12 -7.19
CA PHE A 65 10.59 -45.23 -8.62
C PHE A 65 11.77 -46.18 -8.84
N SER A 66 11.56 -47.19 -9.69
CA SER A 66 12.58 -48.14 -10.13
C SER A 66 12.85 -47.97 -11.61
N PRO A 67 14.11 -47.97 -12.07
CA PRO A 67 14.42 -47.90 -13.49
C PRO A 67 13.82 -49.10 -14.22
N THR A 68 13.25 -48.87 -15.41
CA THR A 68 12.71 -49.95 -16.26
C THR A 68 13.83 -50.93 -16.65
N PRO A 69 13.70 -52.24 -16.38
CA PRO A 69 14.77 -53.22 -16.56
C PRO A 69 15.34 -53.32 -17.98
N TRP A 70 14.55 -52.97 -19.00
CA TRP A 70 14.92 -53.04 -20.42
C TRP A 70 15.34 -51.68 -21.02
N CYS A 71 15.28 -50.58 -20.26
CA CYS A 71 15.57 -49.24 -20.74
C CYS A 71 16.46 -48.50 -19.73
N TRP A 72 17.77 -48.76 -19.88
CA TRP A 72 18.84 -48.44 -18.96
C TRP A 72 19.20 -46.94 -19.08
N GLY A 73 18.59 -46.12 -18.22
CA GLY A 73 18.89 -44.68 -18.09
C GLY A 73 17.77 -43.75 -18.58
N GLY A 74 17.56 -42.63 -17.87
CA GLY A 74 16.47 -41.68 -18.14
C GLY A 74 16.46 -41.09 -19.54
N ARG A 75 17.62 -40.93 -20.17
CA ARG A 75 17.77 -40.48 -21.58
C ARG A 75 17.12 -41.46 -22.56
N PHE A 76 17.36 -42.75 -22.38
CA PHE A 76 16.79 -43.78 -23.25
C PHE A 76 15.30 -43.98 -22.95
N GLN A 77 14.89 -43.86 -21.68
CA GLN A 77 13.47 -43.90 -21.28
C GLN A 77 12.67 -42.77 -21.94
N THR A 78 13.24 -41.56 -22.02
CA THR A 78 12.62 -40.43 -22.71
C THR A 78 12.42 -40.70 -24.20
N LEU A 79 13.41 -41.30 -24.87
CA LEU A 79 13.34 -41.67 -26.29
C LEU A 79 12.32 -42.79 -26.55
N VAL A 80 12.39 -43.89 -25.79
CA VAL A 80 11.46 -45.02 -25.90
C VAL A 80 10.04 -44.61 -25.57
N SER A 81 9.86 -43.74 -24.57
CA SER A 81 8.57 -43.19 -24.21
C SER A 81 7.92 -42.40 -25.35
N ALA A 82 8.69 -41.77 -26.25
CA ALA A 82 8.13 -41.07 -27.40
C ALA A 82 7.52 -42.03 -28.44
N LEU A 83 8.00 -43.28 -28.47
CA LEU A 83 7.56 -44.33 -29.41
C LEU A 83 6.41 -45.19 -28.85
N LEU A 84 6.39 -45.46 -27.54
CA LEU A 84 5.45 -46.39 -26.91
C LEU A 84 4.23 -45.73 -26.25
N LYS A 85 4.21 -44.40 -26.08
CA LYS A 85 3.11 -43.72 -25.37
C LYS A 85 1.82 -43.70 -26.19
N SER A 86 0.73 -44.15 -25.56
CA SER A 86 -0.61 -44.02 -26.09
C SER A 86 -1.01 -42.55 -26.28
N ARG A 87 -1.92 -42.31 -27.23
CA ARG A 87 -2.50 -40.99 -27.51
C ARG A 87 -4.01 -41.07 -27.28
N PRO A 88 -4.51 -40.65 -26.10
CA PRO A 88 -5.94 -40.72 -25.84
C PRO A 88 -6.68 -39.76 -26.79
N PRO A 89 -7.87 -40.15 -27.29
CA PRO A 89 -8.67 -39.28 -28.14
C PRO A 89 -9.18 -38.09 -27.32
N VAL A 90 -8.99 -36.88 -27.84
CA VAL A 90 -9.49 -35.63 -27.24
C VAL A 90 -10.16 -34.82 -28.35
N ALA A 91 -11.41 -34.43 -28.12
CA ALA A 91 -12.15 -33.53 -29.01
C ALA A 91 -11.97 -32.09 -28.53
N TYR A 92 -11.53 -31.21 -29.43
CA TYR A 92 -11.26 -29.81 -29.14
C TYR A 92 -12.27 -28.87 -29.78
N ARG A 93 -12.61 -27.79 -29.08
CA ARG A 93 -13.22 -26.60 -29.66
C ARG A 93 -12.13 -25.57 -29.91
N ASN A 94 -11.87 -25.26 -31.18
CA ASN A 94 -10.82 -24.35 -31.57
C ASN A 94 -11.33 -22.90 -31.52
N GLU A 95 -10.54 -22.01 -30.95
CA GLU A 95 -10.80 -20.56 -30.91
C GLU A 95 -9.56 -19.80 -31.37
N ARG A 96 -9.76 -18.76 -32.19
CA ARG A 96 -8.68 -17.87 -32.61
C ARG A 96 -8.87 -16.51 -31.95
N ILE A 97 -7.84 -16.05 -31.25
CA ILE A 97 -7.83 -14.72 -30.64
C ILE A 97 -6.82 -13.82 -31.35
N ARG A 98 -7.17 -12.53 -31.49
CA ARG A 98 -6.29 -11.51 -32.07
C ARG A 98 -5.40 -10.89 -31.02
N THR A 99 -4.15 -10.66 -31.40
CA THR A 99 -3.15 -9.99 -30.59
C THR A 99 -3.03 -8.52 -30.99
N VAL A 100 -2.48 -7.70 -30.10
CA VAL A 100 -2.40 -6.22 -30.26
C VAL A 100 -1.60 -5.80 -31.49
N ASP A 101 -0.62 -6.60 -31.89
CA ASP A 101 0.22 -6.42 -33.08
C ASP A 101 -0.43 -6.94 -34.37
N GLY A 102 -1.71 -7.34 -34.34
CA GLY A 102 -2.45 -7.87 -35.49
C GLY A 102 -2.25 -9.37 -35.75
N GLY A 103 -1.43 -10.03 -34.92
CA GLY A 103 -1.21 -11.47 -34.95
C GLY A 103 -2.41 -12.29 -34.47
N GLN A 104 -2.24 -13.61 -34.42
CA GLN A 104 -3.27 -14.54 -33.99
C GLN A 104 -2.69 -15.67 -33.14
N ILE A 105 -3.46 -16.09 -32.14
CA ILE A 105 -3.16 -17.22 -31.26
C ILE A 105 -4.31 -18.23 -31.38
N LEU A 106 -3.96 -19.52 -31.47
CA LEU A 106 -4.92 -20.62 -31.49
C LEU A 106 -5.05 -21.25 -30.10
N LEU A 107 -6.30 -21.32 -29.64
CA LEU A 107 -6.71 -21.87 -28.37
C LEU A 107 -7.55 -23.12 -28.59
N ASP A 108 -7.12 -24.26 -28.05
CA ASP A 108 -7.86 -25.51 -28.15
C ASP A 108 -8.54 -25.83 -26.81
N TRP A 109 -9.86 -25.71 -26.76
CA TRP A 109 -10.68 -25.86 -25.56
C TRP A 109 -11.23 -27.27 -25.41
N VAL A 110 -11.30 -27.72 -24.15
CA VAL A 110 -12.08 -28.88 -23.72
C VAL A 110 -12.96 -28.43 -22.56
N ASP A 111 -14.21 -28.06 -22.87
CA ASP A 111 -15.10 -27.37 -21.94
C ASP A 111 -15.60 -28.25 -20.78
N ASN A 112 -15.61 -29.57 -20.98
CA ASN A 112 -16.06 -30.59 -20.02
C ASN A 112 -17.47 -30.29 -19.47
N GLN A 113 -18.44 -30.13 -20.37
CA GLN A 113 -19.78 -29.61 -20.05
C GLN A 113 -20.55 -30.53 -19.07
N ASP A 114 -20.39 -31.84 -19.20
CA ASP A 114 -21.09 -32.87 -18.42
C ASP A 114 -20.42 -33.21 -17.07
N SER A 115 -19.60 -32.29 -16.53
CA SER A 115 -18.88 -32.53 -15.28
C SER A 115 -19.83 -32.61 -14.08
N ALA A 116 -19.95 -33.80 -13.47
CA ALA A 116 -20.72 -33.99 -12.24
C ALA A 116 -20.10 -33.28 -11.03
N ALA A 117 -18.77 -33.13 -11.00
CA ALA A 117 -18.07 -32.46 -9.90
C ALA A 117 -18.19 -30.94 -9.96
N TYR A 118 -18.27 -30.37 -11.17
CA TYR A 118 -18.40 -28.93 -11.41
C TYR A 118 -19.46 -28.67 -12.49
N PRO A 119 -20.76 -28.75 -12.13
CA PRO A 119 -21.84 -28.64 -13.10
C PRO A 119 -21.95 -27.24 -13.70
N GLU A 120 -21.62 -26.20 -12.92
CA GLU A 120 -21.72 -24.82 -13.38
C GLU A 120 -20.50 -24.39 -14.19
N SER A 121 -20.75 -23.93 -15.42
CA SER A 121 -19.70 -23.51 -16.37
C SER A 121 -18.97 -22.23 -15.94
N SER A 122 -19.61 -21.34 -15.18
CA SER A 122 -19.09 -20.03 -14.76
C SER A 122 -17.99 -20.13 -13.68
N THR A 123 -18.06 -21.17 -12.83
CA THR A 123 -17.17 -21.40 -11.68
C THR A 123 -16.25 -22.60 -11.87
N ARG A 124 -16.42 -23.38 -12.94
CA ARG A 124 -15.61 -24.58 -13.24
C ARG A 124 -14.12 -24.25 -13.30
N PRO A 125 -13.27 -24.91 -12.48
CA PRO A 125 -11.83 -24.76 -12.52
C PRO A 125 -11.29 -25.02 -13.93
N THR A 126 -10.43 -24.13 -14.42
CA THR A 126 -9.87 -24.17 -15.76
C THR A 126 -8.35 -24.36 -15.68
N VAL A 127 -7.83 -25.36 -16.39
CA VAL A 127 -6.39 -25.62 -16.52
C VAL A 127 -5.90 -25.09 -17.86
N LEU A 128 -5.04 -24.07 -17.82
CA LEU A 128 -4.33 -23.54 -18.97
C LEU A 128 -3.02 -24.31 -19.18
N ILE A 129 -2.99 -25.12 -20.23
CA ILE A 129 -1.86 -25.97 -20.60
C ILE A 129 -0.97 -25.22 -21.58
N ILE A 130 0.31 -25.11 -21.24
CA ILE A 130 1.34 -24.39 -22.00
C ILE A 130 2.39 -25.42 -22.45
N PRO A 131 2.32 -25.89 -23.71
CA PRO A 131 3.28 -26.84 -24.27
C PRO A 131 4.70 -26.25 -24.38
N GLY A 132 5.68 -27.14 -24.56
CA GLY A 132 7.07 -26.73 -24.83
C GLY A 132 7.26 -26.07 -26.20
N LEU A 133 8.51 -25.68 -26.49
CA LEU A 133 8.96 -24.90 -27.66
C LEU A 133 8.32 -25.30 -29.01
N THR A 134 8.23 -26.60 -29.30
CA THR A 134 7.62 -27.14 -30.54
C THR A 134 6.35 -27.97 -30.26
N GLY A 135 5.84 -27.89 -29.03
CA GLY A 135 4.65 -28.61 -28.57
C GLY A 135 3.35 -27.98 -29.07
N ASN A 136 2.28 -28.78 -29.07
CA ASN A 136 0.91 -28.36 -29.38
C ASN A 136 -0.08 -29.32 -28.72
N SER A 137 -1.38 -29.07 -28.91
CA SER A 137 -2.49 -29.87 -28.40
C SER A 137 -2.48 -31.36 -28.79
N LYS A 138 -1.73 -31.78 -29.81
CA LYS A 138 -1.64 -33.18 -30.26
C LYS A 138 -0.53 -33.98 -29.58
N GLN A 139 0.28 -33.33 -28.74
CA GLN A 139 1.37 -34.02 -28.04
C GLN A 139 0.82 -34.98 -26.98
N SER A 140 1.40 -36.19 -26.90
CA SER A 140 0.89 -37.25 -26.00
C SER A 140 0.79 -36.77 -24.53
N TYR A 141 1.78 -36.03 -24.02
CA TYR A 141 1.75 -35.51 -22.65
C TYR A 141 0.62 -34.48 -22.42
N VAL A 142 0.26 -33.68 -23.43
CA VAL A 142 -0.87 -32.73 -23.37
C VAL A 142 -2.18 -33.50 -23.34
N LEU A 143 -2.34 -34.48 -24.22
CA LEU A 143 -3.54 -35.32 -24.30
C LEU A 143 -3.79 -36.08 -22.99
N HIS A 144 -2.73 -36.63 -22.37
CA HIS A 144 -2.84 -37.30 -21.07
C HIS A 144 -3.16 -36.32 -19.94
N ALA A 145 -2.56 -35.13 -19.91
CA ALA A 145 -2.88 -34.10 -18.92
C ALA A 145 -4.36 -33.67 -18.99
N ILE A 146 -4.88 -33.46 -20.21
CA ILE A 146 -6.28 -33.15 -20.44
C ILE A 146 -7.17 -34.29 -19.96
N SER A 147 -6.87 -35.53 -20.38
CA SER A 147 -7.65 -36.71 -19.98
C SER A 147 -7.77 -36.86 -18.47
N GLN A 148 -6.69 -36.60 -17.72
CA GLN A 148 -6.72 -36.65 -16.26
C GLN A 148 -7.49 -35.47 -15.65
N ALA A 149 -7.28 -34.26 -16.14
CA ALA A 149 -7.98 -33.07 -15.64
C ALA A 149 -9.49 -33.13 -15.91
N THR A 150 -9.91 -33.60 -17.09
CA THR A 150 -11.34 -33.75 -17.43
C THR A 150 -12.02 -34.84 -16.62
N ARG A 151 -11.33 -35.95 -16.32
CA ARG A 151 -11.83 -36.99 -15.37
C ARG A 151 -12.08 -36.45 -13.97
N ARG A 152 -11.34 -35.41 -13.55
CA ARG A 152 -11.55 -34.69 -12.29
C ARG A 152 -12.58 -33.56 -12.39
N GLY A 153 -13.20 -33.40 -13.56
CA GLY A 153 -14.27 -32.45 -13.80
C GLY A 153 -13.82 -31.06 -14.25
N TYR A 154 -12.53 -30.87 -14.56
CA TYR A 154 -11.99 -29.54 -14.88
C TYR A 154 -12.19 -29.21 -16.36
N ARG A 155 -12.24 -27.90 -16.67
CA ARG A 155 -12.10 -27.39 -18.04
C ARG A 155 -10.62 -27.34 -18.40
N CYS A 156 -10.27 -27.67 -19.64
CA CYS A 156 -8.90 -27.54 -20.12
C CYS A 156 -8.83 -26.59 -21.31
N LEU A 157 -7.71 -25.86 -21.41
CA LEU A 157 -7.40 -24.98 -22.51
C LEU A 157 -5.92 -25.18 -22.88
N VAL A 158 -5.63 -25.46 -24.15
CA VAL A 158 -4.24 -25.51 -24.64
C VAL A 158 -3.92 -24.20 -25.35
N PHE A 159 -2.86 -23.53 -24.88
CA PHE A 159 -2.27 -22.36 -25.53
C PHE A 159 -1.26 -22.81 -26.58
N ASN A 160 -1.63 -22.77 -27.87
CA ASN A 160 -0.69 -23.07 -28.95
C ASN A 160 0.06 -21.81 -29.36
N ASN A 161 1.40 -21.88 -29.34
CA ASN A 161 2.26 -20.79 -29.79
C ASN A 161 1.96 -20.38 -31.25
N ARG A 162 2.14 -19.10 -31.57
CA ARG A 162 1.89 -18.56 -32.92
C ARG A 162 2.68 -19.35 -33.99
N GLY A 163 2.03 -19.65 -35.12
CA GLY A 163 2.65 -20.39 -36.23
C GLY A 163 2.84 -21.90 -35.99
N VAL A 164 2.33 -22.43 -34.88
CA VAL A 164 2.30 -23.87 -34.54
C VAL A 164 0.89 -24.43 -34.81
N ALA A 165 0.74 -25.76 -34.79
CA ALA A 165 -0.54 -26.48 -34.94
C ALA A 165 -1.26 -26.32 -36.30
N GLY A 166 -0.56 -25.84 -37.33
CA GLY A 166 -1.10 -25.70 -38.69
C GLY A 166 -1.63 -24.29 -39.00
N GLU A 167 -1.46 -23.35 -38.07
CA GLU A 167 -1.81 -21.94 -38.29
C GLU A 167 -0.73 -21.20 -39.07
N GLU A 168 -1.17 -20.28 -39.92
CA GLU A 168 -0.28 -19.33 -40.59
C GLU A 168 0.15 -18.25 -39.61
N LEU A 169 1.44 -17.92 -39.65
CA LEU A 169 1.99 -16.80 -38.89
C LEU A 169 1.60 -15.50 -39.61
N LEU A 170 0.93 -14.56 -38.92
CA LEU A 170 0.51 -13.28 -39.52
C LEU A 170 1.46 -12.13 -39.24
N THR A 171 2.20 -12.24 -38.13
CA THR A 171 3.16 -11.26 -37.63
C THR A 171 4.48 -11.97 -37.36
N PRO A 172 5.63 -11.30 -37.48
CA PRO A 172 6.93 -11.96 -37.29
C PRO A 172 7.18 -12.49 -35.87
N VAL A 173 6.37 -12.12 -34.87
CA VAL A 173 6.49 -12.58 -33.47
C VAL A 173 6.25 -14.09 -33.35
N THR A 174 7.25 -14.82 -32.85
CA THR A 174 7.20 -16.27 -32.59
C THR A 174 7.32 -16.59 -31.10
N TYR A 175 7.41 -17.87 -30.72
CA TYR A 175 7.70 -18.25 -29.33
C TYR A 175 9.02 -17.63 -28.83
N CYS A 176 9.00 -17.11 -27.60
CA CYS A 176 10.17 -16.69 -26.84
C CYS A 176 9.90 -16.93 -25.35
N ALA A 177 10.83 -17.60 -24.65
CA ALA A 177 10.64 -17.97 -23.26
C ALA A 177 10.57 -16.76 -22.30
N ALA A 178 11.18 -15.64 -22.68
CA ALA A 178 11.17 -14.39 -21.91
C ALA A 178 9.94 -13.50 -22.22
N ASN A 179 9.35 -13.60 -23.41
CA ASN A 179 8.23 -12.76 -23.82
C ASN A 179 6.88 -13.39 -23.42
N THR A 180 6.26 -12.83 -22.37
CA THR A 180 5.02 -13.35 -21.78
C THR A 180 3.75 -12.67 -22.30
N SER A 181 3.84 -11.76 -23.28
CA SER A 181 2.71 -10.96 -23.78
C SER A 181 1.56 -11.80 -24.34
N ASP A 182 1.87 -12.85 -25.10
CA ASP A 182 0.85 -13.75 -25.64
C ASP A 182 0.13 -14.53 -24.54
N LEU A 183 0.88 -15.02 -23.54
CA LEU A 183 0.30 -15.71 -22.40
C LEU A 183 -0.59 -14.77 -21.58
N GLU A 184 -0.16 -13.53 -21.37
CA GLU A 184 -0.95 -12.49 -20.71
C GLU A 184 -2.28 -12.24 -21.43
N ARG A 185 -2.25 -12.11 -22.76
CA ARG A 185 -3.44 -11.93 -23.59
C ARG A 185 -4.42 -13.10 -23.44
N VAL A 186 -3.90 -14.33 -23.41
CA VAL A 186 -4.71 -15.54 -23.22
C VAL A 186 -5.34 -15.56 -21.82
N VAL A 187 -4.57 -15.25 -20.78
CA VAL A 187 -5.10 -15.22 -19.40
C VAL A 187 -6.20 -14.18 -19.24
N GLN A 188 -6.00 -12.97 -19.77
CA GLN A 188 -7.02 -11.92 -19.78
C GLN A 188 -8.28 -12.35 -20.54
N HIS A 189 -8.12 -13.02 -21.68
CA HIS A 189 -9.24 -13.56 -22.46
C HIS A 189 -10.03 -14.59 -21.67
N VAL A 190 -9.36 -15.57 -21.07
CA VAL A 190 -9.99 -16.62 -20.24
C VAL A 190 -10.71 -16.00 -19.03
N LYS A 191 -10.09 -15.03 -18.36
CA LYS A 191 -10.71 -14.34 -17.21
C LYS A 191 -11.84 -13.41 -17.60
N GLY A 192 -11.83 -12.86 -18.82
CA GLY A 192 -12.98 -12.14 -19.38
C GLY A 192 -14.18 -13.06 -19.61
N LEU A 193 -13.94 -14.29 -20.11
CA LEU A 193 -14.99 -15.28 -20.34
C LEU A 193 -15.52 -15.89 -19.03
N TYR A 194 -14.62 -16.19 -18.09
CA TYR A 194 -14.96 -16.86 -16.82
C TYR A 194 -14.30 -16.15 -15.62
N PRO A 195 -14.83 -14.99 -15.18
CA PRO A 195 -14.21 -14.20 -14.12
C PRO A 195 -14.11 -14.94 -12.78
N GLN A 196 -15.14 -15.72 -12.45
CA GLN A 196 -15.27 -16.44 -11.17
C GLN A 196 -14.60 -17.82 -11.16
N ALA A 197 -14.22 -18.35 -12.33
CA ALA A 197 -13.56 -19.64 -12.42
C ALA A 197 -12.10 -19.56 -11.93
N PRO A 198 -11.65 -20.47 -11.05
CA PRO A 198 -10.23 -20.62 -10.73
C PRO A 198 -9.43 -21.01 -11.98
N LEU A 199 -8.34 -20.29 -12.26
CA LEU A 199 -7.46 -20.55 -13.40
C LEU A 199 -6.12 -21.11 -12.90
N LEU A 200 -5.77 -22.33 -13.32
CA LEU A 200 -4.51 -23.00 -12.99
C LEU A 200 -3.60 -23.01 -14.22
N GLY A 201 -2.33 -22.63 -14.05
CA GLY A 201 -1.33 -22.75 -15.11
C GLY A 201 -0.61 -24.09 -15.05
N TYR A 202 -0.50 -24.80 -16.18
CA TYR A 202 0.27 -26.03 -16.33
C TYR A 202 1.29 -25.90 -17.47
N GLY A 203 2.57 -25.80 -17.13
CA GLY A 203 3.65 -25.59 -18.11
C GLY A 203 4.63 -26.77 -18.17
N VAL A 204 5.00 -27.20 -19.37
CA VAL A 204 5.97 -28.29 -19.56
C VAL A 204 7.21 -27.78 -20.28
N SER A 205 8.40 -28.10 -19.75
CA SER A 205 9.69 -27.69 -20.29
C SER A 205 9.77 -26.17 -20.50
N MET A 206 10.12 -25.71 -21.70
CA MET A 206 10.13 -24.31 -22.11
C MET A 206 8.76 -23.61 -21.89
N GLY A 207 7.63 -24.32 -21.98
CA GLY A 207 6.32 -23.78 -21.63
C GLY A 207 6.17 -23.48 -20.14
N GLY A 208 6.85 -24.25 -19.30
CA GLY A 208 7.00 -23.97 -17.87
C GLY A 208 7.86 -22.73 -17.60
N MET A 209 8.93 -22.49 -18.37
CA MET A 209 9.71 -21.24 -18.25
C MET A 209 8.83 -20.02 -18.56
N LEU A 210 8.03 -20.09 -19.62
CA LEU A 210 7.10 -19.02 -19.98
C LEU A 210 6.09 -18.75 -18.86
N LEU A 211 5.56 -19.82 -18.23
CA LEU A 211 4.66 -19.71 -17.10
C LEU A 211 5.34 -19.07 -15.88
N LEU A 212 6.55 -19.51 -15.52
CA LEU A 212 7.30 -18.94 -14.39
C LEU A 212 7.66 -17.47 -14.63
N ASN A 213 8.10 -17.11 -15.83
CA ASN A 213 8.38 -15.73 -16.20
C ASN A 213 7.13 -14.85 -16.14
N TYR A 214 5.97 -15.38 -16.53
CA TYR A 214 4.69 -14.67 -16.44
C TYR A 214 4.29 -14.44 -14.98
N LEU A 215 4.33 -15.49 -14.15
CA LEU A 215 3.96 -15.40 -12.74
C LEU A 215 4.92 -14.50 -11.95
N GLY A 216 6.23 -14.56 -12.24
CA GLY A 216 7.24 -13.69 -11.63
C GLY A 216 7.08 -12.22 -12.04
N ARG A 217 6.63 -11.93 -13.27
CA ARG A 217 6.38 -10.56 -13.74
C ARG A 217 5.06 -9.98 -13.21
N LYS A 218 4.00 -10.78 -13.13
CA LYS A 218 2.66 -10.31 -12.75
C LYS A 218 2.35 -10.41 -11.26
N HIS A 219 3.17 -11.12 -10.48
CA HIS A 219 2.99 -11.26 -9.04
C HIS A 219 1.55 -11.69 -8.69
N ALA A 220 0.85 -10.93 -7.83
CA ALA A 220 -0.53 -11.20 -7.42
C ALA A 220 -1.58 -10.87 -8.49
N GLU A 221 -1.23 -10.09 -9.52
CA GLU A 221 -2.13 -9.69 -10.61
C GLU A 221 -2.14 -10.68 -11.79
N SER A 222 -1.51 -11.85 -11.63
CA SER A 222 -1.39 -12.85 -12.70
C SER A 222 -2.73 -13.45 -13.15
N GLY A 223 -3.79 -13.31 -12.34
CA GLY A 223 -5.10 -13.93 -12.60
C GLY A 223 -5.13 -15.45 -12.43
N MET A 224 -4.01 -16.08 -12.05
CA MET A 224 -3.92 -17.51 -11.78
C MET A 224 -3.95 -17.79 -10.27
N VAL A 225 -4.55 -18.90 -9.86
CA VAL A 225 -4.63 -19.31 -8.44
C VAL A 225 -3.51 -20.27 -8.05
N ALA A 226 -2.94 -21.00 -9.00
CA ALA A 226 -1.83 -21.93 -8.80
C ALA A 226 -1.10 -22.19 -10.13
N GLY A 227 0.19 -22.52 -10.03
CA GLY A 227 1.02 -22.98 -11.13
C GLY A 227 1.53 -24.41 -10.91
N PHE A 228 1.67 -25.18 -11.99
CA PHE A 228 2.31 -26.49 -11.98
C PHE A 228 3.26 -26.60 -13.15
N THR A 229 4.51 -26.97 -12.89
CA THR A 229 5.53 -27.07 -13.94
C THR A 229 6.29 -28.39 -13.92
N ILE A 230 6.62 -28.91 -15.09
CA ILE A 230 7.38 -30.16 -15.25
C ILE A 230 8.59 -29.95 -16.15
N SER A 231 9.77 -30.46 -15.74
CA SER A 231 11.01 -30.50 -16.53
C SER A 231 11.48 -29.12 -17.01
N VAL A 232 11.35 -28.10 -16.16
CA VAL A 232 11.67 -26.70 -16.51
C VAL A 232 13.17 -26.45 -16.49
N PRO A 233 13.76 -25.89 -17.57
CA PRO A 233 15.10 -25.31 -17.52
C PRO A 233 15.14 -24.08 -16.60
N TRP A 234 15.72 -24.22 -15.41
CA TRP A 234 15.84 -23.12 -14.44
C TRP A 234 16.88 -22.06 -14.85
N ASP A 235 17.98 -22.52 -15.43
CA ASP A 235 19.03 -21.70 -16.02
C ASP A 235 19.18 -22.13 -17.49
N ALA A 236 18.69 -21.28 -18.40
CA ALA A 236 18.67 -21.56 -19.83
C ALA A 236 20.07 -21.76 -20.41
N GLN A 237 21.08 -21.07 -19.85
CA GLN A 237 22.46 -21.18 -20.31
C GLN A 237 23.05 -22.54 -19.94
N LYS A 238 22.94 -22.94 -18.67
CA LYS A 238 23.42 -24.26 -18.23
C LYS A 238 22.70 -25.41 -18.91
N SER A 239 21.38 -25.26 -19.13
CA SER A 239 20.60 -26.24 -19.89
C SER A 239 21.07 -26.33 -21.34
N SER A 240 21.42 -25.21 -21.99
CA SER A 240 22.02 -25.24 -23.32
C SER A 240 23.38 -25.93 -23.33
N GLU A 241 24.24 -25.69 -22.33
CA GLU A 241 25.56 -26.33 -22.19
C GLU A 241 25.42 -27.86 -22.01
N SER A 242 24.52 -28.31 -21.13
CA SER A 242 24.16 -29.72 -20.95
C SER A 242 23.68 -30.36 -22.27
N MET A 243 22.88 -29.64 -23.05
CA MET A 243 22.37 -30.10 -24.33
C MET A 243 23.44 -30.17 -25.43
N GLU A 244 24.60 -29.54 -25.25
CA GLU A 244 25.73 -29.59 -26.18
C GLU A 244 26.78 -30.66 -25.81
N GLU A 245 26.62 -31.36 -24.68
CA GLU A 245 27.41 -32.55 -24.36
C GLU A 245 27.28 -33.62 -25.46
N PRO A 246 28.34 -34.39 -25.80
CA PRO A 246 28.37 -35.25 -26.99
C PRO A 246 27.16 -36.19 -27.15
N LEU A 247 26.69 -36.79 -26.05
CA LEU A 247 25.55 -37.70 -26.06
C LEU A 247 24.21 -36.95 -26.21
N ASN A 248 24.01 -35.85 -25.47
CA ASN A 248 22.77 -35.07 -25.51
C ASN A 248 22.64 -34.30 -26.83
N LEU A 249 23.78 -33.87 -27.40
CA LEU A 249 23.90 -33.21 -28.69
C LEU A 249 23.35 -34.13 -29.80
N LEU A 250 23.77 -35.40 -29.78
CA LEU A 250 23.35 -36.41 -30.75
C LEU A 250 21.87 -36.81 -30.56
N LEU A 251 21.45 -37.07 -29.33
CA LEU A 251 20.14 -37.64 -29.02
C LEU A 251 19.00 -36.61 -29.04
N PHE A 252 19.23 -35.38 -28.59
CA PHE A 252 18.18 -34.39 -28.37
C PHE A 252 18.40 -33.10 -29.16
N ASN A 253 19.57 -32.45 -29.02
CA ASN A 253 19.81 -31.11 -29.55
C ASN A 253 19.69 -31.05 -31.08
N LYS A 254 20.33 -31.99 -31.79
CA LYS A 254 20.26 -32.07 -33.26
C LYS A 254 18.82 -32.25 -33.75
N TYR A 255 18.03 -33.09 -33.09
CA TYR A 255 16.63 -33.33 -33.44
C TYR A 255 15.76 -32.10 -33.22
N LEU A 256 15.90 -31.44 -32.06
CA LEU A 256 15.16 -30.21 -31.73
C LEU A 256 15.53 -29.06 -32.67
N THR A 257 16.81 -28.89 -32.98
CA THR A 257 17.29 -27.88 -33.93
C THR A 257 16.73 -28.10 -35.34
N VAL A 258 16.61 -29.36 -35.79
CA VAL A 258 15.90 -29.68 -37.05
C VAL A 258 14.42 -29.28 -36.96
N GLY A 259 13.76 -29.52 -35.84
CA GLY A 259 12.37 -29.11 -35.61
C GLY A 259 12.18 -27.58 -35.69
N LEU A 260 13.06 -26.83 -35.04
CA LEU A 260 13.08 -25.36 -35.06
C LEU A 260 13.29 -24.80 -36.46
N ARG A 261 14.28 -25.34 -37.20
CA ARG A 261 14.52 -24.94 -38.59
C ARG A 261 13.30 -25.21 -39.47
N ARG A 262 12.66 -26.37 -39.33
CA ARG A 262 11.42 -26.68 -40.07
C ARG A 262 10.29 -25.71 -39.74
N ALA A 263 10.16 -25.28 -38.49
CA ALA A 263 9.15 -24.29 -38.10
C ALA A 263 9.41 -22.94 -38.79
N VAL A 264 10.66 -22.46 -38.81
CA VAL A 264 11.06 -21.24 -39.53
C VAL A 264 10.85 -21.39 -41.04
N THR A 265 11.22 -22.53 -41.65
CA THR A 265 11.02 -22.76 -43.08
C THR A 265 9.55 -22.69 -43.49
N ARG A 266 8.63 -23.24 -42.68
CA ARG A 266 7.19 -23.20 -42.95
C ARG A 266 6.63 -21.78 -43.00
N GLN A 267 7.19 -20.87 -42.20
CA GLN A 267 6.75 -19.48 -42.09
C GLN A 267 7.69 -18.49 -42.80
N ARG A 268 8.49 -18.98 -43.77
CA ARG A 268 9.52 -18.18 -44.47
C ARG A 268 8.98 -16.86 -45.03
N LYS A 269 7.80 -16.86 -45.66
CA LYS A 269 7.19 -15.68 -46.29
C LYS A 269 7.05 -14.46 -45.37
N ILE A 270 6.89 -14.68 -44.07
CA ILE A 270 6.74 -13.62 -43.07
C ILE A 270 8.07 -13.33 -42.39
N LEU A 271 8.83 -14.38 -42.08
CA LEU A 271 10.09 -14.25 -41.34
C LEU A 271 11.24 -13.68 -42.17
N GLU A 272 11.26 -13.89 -43.49
CA GLU A 272 12.30 -13.33 -44.38
C GLU A 272 12.28 -11.80 -44.43
N LYS A 273 11.16 -11.17 -44.03
CA LYS A 273 11.02 -9.71 -43.97
C LYS A 273 11.76 -9.10 -42.78
N VAL A 274 12.10 -9.90 -41.77
CA VAL A 274 12.66 -9.42 -40.50
C VAL A 274 14.02 -10.04 -40.17
N VAL A 275 14.30 -11.25 -40.66
CA VAL A 275 15.56 -11.96 -40.40
C VAL A 275 16.06 -12.66 -41.67
N ASP A 276 17.37 -12.82 -41.79
CA ASP A 276 17.98 -13.64 -42.83
C ASP A 276 17.70 -15.13 -42.53
N VAL A 277 16.66 -15.66 -43.16
CA VAL A 277 16.21 -17.05 -42.98
C VAL A 277 17.30 -18.05 -43.41
N ASP A 278 18.09 -17.75 -44.45
CA ASP A 278 19.13 -18.68 -44.91
C ASP A 278 20.30 -18.75 -43.91
N TYR A 279 20.62 -17.64 -43.24
CA TYR A 279 21.57 -17.62 -42.12
C TYR A 279 21.07 -18.45 -40.92
N VAL A 280 19.79 -18.31 -40.58
CA VAL A 280 19.13 -19.06 -39.48
C VAL A 280 19.11 -20.57 -39.76
N LEU A 281 18.81 -20.99 -41.00
CA LEU A 281 18.71 -22.41 -41.36
C LEU A 281 20.06 -23.15 -41.32
N ARG A 282 21.19 -22.42 -41.27
CA ARG A 282 22.52 -22.97 -41.06
C ARG A 282 22.82 -23.34 -39.60
N ALA A 283 21.93 -23.03 -38.65
CA ALA A 283 22.11 -23.38 -37.24
C ALA A 283 22.19 -24.90 -37.04
N ARG A 284 23.19 -25.34 -36.26
CA ARG A 284 23.45 -26.76 -35.94
C ARG A 284 23.05 -27.15 -34.53
N THR A 285 23.00 -26.18 -33.62
CA THR A 285 22.55 -26.36 -32.23
C THR A 285 21.40 -25.40 -31.89
N ILE A 286 20.70 -25.67 -30.79
CA ILE A 286 19.65 -24.78 -30.26
C ILE A 286 20.24 -23.40 -29.94
N ARG A 287 21.45 -23.36 -29.36
CA ARG A 287 22.16 -22.11 -29.06
C ARG A 287 22.46 -21.30 -30.31
N GLU A 288 22.97 -21.94 -31.36
CA GLU A 288 23.18 -21.28 -32.65
C GLU A 288 21.86 -20.80 -33.26
N PHE A 289 20.77 -21.55 -33.09
CA PHE A 289 19.45 -21.12 -33.56
C PHE A 289 18.99 -19.88 -32.79
N ASP A 290 19.08 -19.89 -31.47
CA ASP A 290 18.69 -18.75 -30.64
C ASP A 290 19.52 -17.50 -30.94
N GLU A 291 20.85 -17.63 -31.11
CA GLU A 291 21.75 -16.53 -31.47
C GLU A 291 21.47 -15.95 -32.87
N ARG A 292 21.00 -16.78 -33.81
CA ARG A 292 20.75 -16.35 -35.20
C ARG A 292 19.31 -15.94 -35.45
N PHE A 293 18.37 -16.35 -34.61
CA PHE A 293 16.94 -16.14 -34.80
C PHE A 293 16.31 -15.42 -33.61
N THR A 294 16.28 -16.06 -32.44
CA THR A 294 15.55 -15.58 -31.27
C THR A 294 16.09 -14.23 -30.76
N THR A 295 17.41 -14.08 -30.67
CA THR A 295 18.05 -12.82 -30.23
C THR A 295 17.75 -11.68 -31.19
N LEU A 296 17.90 -11.91 -32.50
CA LEU A 296 17.66 -10.91 -33.54
C LEU A 296 16.19 -10.49 -33.57
N LEU A 297 15.27 -11.45 -33.50
CA LEU A 297 13.84 -11.20 -33.59
C LEU A 297 13.30 -10.42 -32.39
N PHE A 298 13.84 -10.67 -31.19
CA PHE A 298 13.41 -10.01 -29.95
C PHE A 298 14.35 -8.90 -29.47
N GLY A 299 15.36 -8.53 -30.26
CA GLY A 299 16.23 -7.39 -30.00
C GLY A 299 17.27 -7.58 -28.89
N TYR A 300 17.63 -8.83 -28.56
CA TYR A 300 18.72 -9.12 -27.63
C TYR A 300 20.09 -8.97 -28.32
N LYS A 301 21.09 -8.47 -27.60
CA LYS A 301 22.45 -8.25 -28.13
C LYS A 301 23.26 -9.53 -28.29
N SER A 302 22.91 -10.57 -27.51
CA SER A 302 23.57 -11.88 -27.55
C SER A 302 22.65 -12.96 -26.97
N CYS A 303 22.94 -14.22 -27.27
CA CYS A 303 22.22 -15.35 -26.71
C CYS A 303 22.39 -15.46 -25.18
N THR A 304 23.52 -14.99 -24.63
CA THR A 304 23.71 -14.90 -23.17
C THR A 304 22.76 -13.90 -22.52
N GLU A 305 22.49 -12.74 -23.15
CA GLU A 305 21.51 -11.78 -22.64
C GLU A 305 20.10 -12.37 -22.68
N TYR A 306 19.74 -13.02 -23.79
CA TYR A 306 18.47 -13.74 -23.92
C TYR A 306 18.32 -14.83 -22.86
N TYR A 307 19.32 -15.69 -22.66
CA TYR A 307 19.27 -16.75 -21.65
C TYR A 307 19.21 -16.19 -20.23
N GLY A 308 19.89 -15.09 -19.94
CA GLY A 308 19.78 -14.40 -18.66
C GLY A 308 18.37 -13.86 -18.38
N ASP A 309 17.67 -13.37 -19.40
CA ASP A 309 16.28 -12.90 -19.28
C ASP A 309 15.27 -14.07 -19.29
N ALA A 310 15.51 -15.11 -20.08
CA ALA A 310 14.63 -16.27 -20.15
C ALA A 310 14.67 -17.14 -18.89
N SER A 311 15.78 -17.15 -18.15
CA SER A 311 15.98 -18.02 -16.98
C SER A 311 15.04 -17.64 -15.81
N PRO A 312 14.20 -18.58 -15.35
CA PRO A 312 13.28 -18.33 -14.23
C PRO A 312 13.98 -18.16 -12.87
N ASP A 313 15.21 -18.66 -12.75
CA ASP A 313 15.96 -18.72 -11.49
C ASP A 313 16.03 -17.36 -10.76
N ARG A 314 16.24 -16.28 -11.51
CA ARG A 314 16.33 -14.91 -11.00
C ARG A 314 14.98 -14.25 -10.71
N LYS A 315 13.88 -14.83 -11.19
CA LYS A 315 12.54 -14.22 -11.14
C LYS A 315 11.60 -14.94 -10.18
N LEU A 316 11.99 -16.12 -9.67
CA LEU A 316 11.13 -16.94 -8.83
C LEU A 316 10.71 -16.26 -7.52
N HIS A 317 11.61 -15.51 -6.87
CA HIS A 317 11.35 -14.80 -5.61
C HIS A 317 10.24 -13.74 -5.70
N ASN A 318 9.89 -13.32 -6.92
CA ASN A 318 8.82 -12.36 -7.19
C ASN A 318 7.44 -13.04 -7.27
N THR A 319 7.37 -14.36 -7.28
CA THR A 319 6.11 -15.07 -7.45
C THR A 319 5.25 -15.00 -6.19
N ALA A 320 4.01 -14.51 -6.32
CA ALA A 320 3.01 -14.49 -5.23
C ALA A 320 2.00 -15.66 -5.30
N VAL A 321 1.95 -16.36 -6.44
CA VAL A 321 1.07 -17.51 -6.69
C VAL A 321 1.77 -18.81 -6.27
N PRO A 322 1.09 -19.76 -5.59
CA PRO A 322 1.70 -21.04 -5.25
C PRO A 322 2.05 -21.84 -6.51
N ILE A 323 3.29 -22.34 -6.59
CA ILE A 323 3.77 -23.14 -7.72
C ILE A 323 4.32 -24.47 -7.22
N LEU A 324 3.92 -25.57 -7.86
CA LEU A 324 4.53 -26.87 -7.71
C LEU A 324 5.43 -27.17 -8.93
N CYS A 325 6.72 -27.41 -8.68
CA CYS A 325 7.70 -27.71 -9.73
C CYS A 325 8.22 -29.13 -9.59
N LEU A 326 8.18 -29.90 -10.69
CA LEU A 326 8.71 -31.26 -10.75
C LEU A 326 9.83 -31.37 -11.80
N ASN A 327 11.02 -31.75 -11.36
CA ASN A 327 12.18 -31.98 -12.21
C ASN A 327 12.83 -33.33 -11.84
N ALA A 328 13.25 -34.10 -12.84
CA ALA A 328 14.05 -35.29 -12.61
C ALA A 328 15.53 -34.92 -12.48
N ALA A 329 16.26 -35.56 -11.55
CA ALA A 329 17.67 -35.26 -11.31
C ALA A 329 18.56 -35.56 -12.53
N ASP A 330 18.16 -36.52 -13.36
CA ASP A 330 18.84 -36.92 -14.59
C ASP A 330 18.22 -36.32 -15.87
N ASP A 331 17.41 -35.26 -15.73
CA ASP A 331 16.80 -34.56 -16.87
C ASP A 331 17.86 -33.77 -17.67
N PRO A 332 18.09 -34.09 -18.96
CA PRO A 332 19.07 -33.38 -19.79
C PRO A 332 18.69 -31.91 -20.03
N PHE A 333 17.41 -31.55 -19.91
CA PHE A 333 16.90 -30.18 -20.10
C PHE A 333 16.96 -29.33 -18.83
N SER A 334 17.12 -29.95 -17.67
CA SER A 334 17.18 -29.28 -16.37
C SER A 334 18.25 -29.96 -15.50
N PRO A 335 19.54 -29.75 -15.81
CA PRO A 335 20.60 -30.48 -15.14
C PRO A 335 20.66 -30.14 -13.63
N GLN A 336 20.99 -31.12 -12.80
CA GLN A 336 20.96 -30.99 -11.34
C GLN A 336 21.78 -29.80 -10.82
N HIS A 337 22.98 -29.57 -11.37
CA HIS A 337 23.87 -28.46 -11.00
C HIS A 337 23.32 -27.06 -11.34
N ALA A 338 22.27 -26.97 -12.19
CA ALA A 338 21.54 -25.73 -12.42
C ALA A 338 20.53 -25.44 -11.28
N MET A 339 20.07 -26.47 -10.57
CA MET A 339 19.08 -26.37 -9.49
C MET A 339 19.69 -26.34 -8.08
N GLU A 340 20.90 -26.87 -7.89
CA GLU A 340 21.52 -27.03 -6.55
C GLU A 340 21.66 -25.72 -5.77
N LYS A 341 22.08 -24.63 -6.42
CA LYS A 341 22.18 -23.32 -5.77
C LYS A 341 20.82 -22.81 -5.30
N GLN A 342 19.79 -22.97 -6.15
CA GLN A 342 18.44 -22.52 -5.83
C GLN A 342 17.83 -23.36 -4.70
N LEU A 343 18.09 -24.65 -4.72
CA LEU A 343 17.66 -25.59 -3.70
C LEU A 343 18.23 -25.22 -2.33
N GLU A 344 19.49 -24.84 -2.28
CA GLU A 344 20.17 -24.40 -1.06
C GLU A 344 19.62 -23.06 -0.55
N ASP A 345 19.46 -22.07 -1.44
CA ASP A 345 18.90 -20.75 -1.10
C ASP A 345 17.46 -20.87 -0.56
N LEU A 346 16.62 -21.72 -1.19
CA LEU A 346 15.25 -21.98 -0.75
C LEU A 346 15.19 -22.70 0.60
N LYS A 347 16.08 -23.67 0.84
CA LYS A 347 16.16 -24.36 2.14
C LYS A 347 16.54 -23.40 3.26
N GLN A 348 17.54 -22.55 3.05
CA GLN A 348 17.96 -21.55 4.04
C GLN A 348 16.86 -20.52 4.35
N GLN A 349 16.14 -20.04 3.32
CA GLN A 349 15.00 -19.15 3.51
C GLN A 349 13.88 -19.83 4.31
N LEU A 350 13.58 -21.08 3.99
CA LEU A 350 12.53 -21.84 4.64
C LEU A 350 12.87 -22.17 6.10
N GLU A 351 14.11 -22.54 6.40
CA GLU A 351 14.60 -22.74 7.77
C GLU A 351 14.48 -21.46 8.60
N LYS A 352 14.88 -20.32 8.03
CA LYS A 352 14.73 -19.01 8.68
C LYS A 352 13.28 -18.69 8.98
N GLN A 353 12.36 -19.00 8.06
CA GLN A 353 10.94 -18.74 8.24
C GLN A 353 10.29 -19.70 9.24
N CYS A 354 10.74 -20.96 9.27
CA CYS A 354 10.32 -21.94 10.28
C CYS A 354 10.72 -21.50 11.69
N LEU A 355 11.95 -21.00 11.86
CA LEU A 355 12.45 -20.47 13.13
C LEU A 355 11.61 -19.30 13.64
N ILE A 356 11.25 -18.36 12.74
CA ILE A 356 10.38 -17.22 13.07
C ILE A 356 8.99 -17.69 13.49
N ASN A 357 8.41 -18.65 12.78
CA ASN A 357 7.08 -19.18 13.08
C ASN A 357 7.06 -19.96 14.41
N GLN A 358 8.10 -20.73 14.70
CA GLN A 358 8.24 -21.44 15.98
C GLN A 358 8.34 -20.46 17.16
N GLU A 359 9.11 -19.37 17.01
CA GLU A 359 9.21 -18.33 18.05
C GLU A 359 7.87 -17.59 18.24
N LEU A 360 7.16 -17.28 17.15
CA LEU A 360 5.82 -16.69 17.22
C LEU A 360 4.80 -17.63 17.89
N GLN A 361 4.84 -18.93 17.60
CA GLN A 361 3.98 -19.91 18.27
C GLN A 361 4.30 -20.03 19.76
N ARG A 362 5.58 -19.96 20.14
CA ARG A 362 6.01 -19.96 21.55
C ARG A 362 5.47 -18.73 22.28
N GLN A 363 5.57 -17.56 21.65
CA GLN A 363 5.04 -16.29 22.19
C GLN A 363 3.51 -16.32 22.32
N ASN A 364 2.80 -16.85 21.33
CA ASN A 364 1.34 -16.97 21.40
C ASN A 364 0.90 -17.91 22.53
N LYS A 365 1.59 -19.05 22.72
CA LYS A 365 1.29 -19.99 23.79
C LYS A 365 1.53 -19.40 25.19
N ASP A 366 2.60 -18.61 25.36
CA ASP A 366 2.87 -17.88 26.61
C ASP A 366 1.79 -16.82 26.88
N LEU A 367 1.34 -16.11 25.84
CA LEU A 367 0.25 -15.14 25.96
C LEU A 367 -1.10 -15.80 26.30
N GLU A 368 -1.42 -16.96 25.72
CA GLU A 368 -2.63 -17.73 26.03
C GLU A 368 -2.64 -18.22 27.49
N GLN A 369 -1.50 -18.71 28.00
CA GLN A 369 -1.39 -19.09 29.40
C GLN A 369 -1.61 -17.92 30.35
N ARG A 370 -0.99 -16.76 30.07
CA ARG A 370 -1.20 -15.53 30.87
C ARG A 370 -2.64 -15.03 30.80
N LEU A 371 -3.33 -15.24 29.67
CA LEU A 371 -4.73 -14.88 29.52
C LEU A 371 -5.62 -15.78 30.39
N GLN A 372 -5.40 -17.11 30.34
CA GLN A 372 -6.12 -18.06 31.19
C GLN A 372 -5.89 -17.81 32.70
N GLU A 373 -4.66 -17.51 33.10
CA GLU A 373 -4.36 -17.15 34.51
C GLU A 373 -5.13 -15.90 34.94
N LYS A 374 -5.20 -14.87 34.09
CA LYS A 374 -5.96 -13.66 34.37
C LYS A 374 -7.46 -13.89 34.39
N GLU A 375 -8.00 -14.71 33.50
CA GLU A 375 -9.42 -15.07 33.48
C GLU A 375 -9.82 -15.84 34.76
N LYS A 376 -8.96 -16.75 35.21
CA LYS A 376 -9.17 -17.48 36.46
C LYS A 376 -9.12 -16.56 37.68
N LEU A 377 -8.16 -15.64 37.73
CA LEU A 377 -8.08 -14.61 38.78
C LEU A 377 -9.34 -13.72 38.79
N LEU A 378 -9.87 -13.40 37.59
CA LEU A 378 -11.06 -12.59 37.43
C LEU A 378 -12.32 -13.32 37.90
N GLN A 379 -12.43 -14.62 37.65
CA GLN A 379 -13.49 -15.47 38.19
C GLN A 379 -13.40 -15.62 39.71
N GLU A 380 -12.20 -15.81 40.26
CA GLU A 380 -11.99 -15.88 41.72
C GLU A 380 -12.38 -14.55 42.40
N LEU A 381 -12.00 -13.41 41.83
CA LEU A 381 -12.40 -12.09 42.30
C LEU A 381 -13.92 -11.87 42.18
N GLN A 382 -14.55 -12.34 41.11
CA GLN A 382 -16.00 -12.26 40.93
C GLN A 382 -16.77 -13.13 41.91
N SER A 383 -16.26 -14.32 42.23
CA SER A 383 -16.84 -15.21 43.26
C SER A 383 -16.73 -14.59 44.65
N GLN A 384 -15.56 -14.04 45.00
CA GLN A 384 -15.35 -13.33 46.27
C GLN A 384 -16.23 -12.08 46.40
N TYR A 385 -16.57 -11.45 45.27
CA TYR A 385 -17.50 -10.31 45.23
C TYR A 385 -18.97 -10.74 45.39
N HIS A 386 -19.31 -11.98 45.06
CA HIS A 386 -20.68 -12.51 45.17
C HIS A 386 -21.01 -12.98 46.60
N ASP A 387 -20.01 -13.39 47.38
CA ASP A 387 -20.18 -13.88 48.76
C ASP A 387 -20.28 -12.78 49.84
N LEU A 388 -20.17 -11.49 49.46
CA LEU A 388 -20.30 -10.35 50.37
C LEU A 388 -21.69 -9.68 50.23
N GLU A 389 -22.71 -10.26 50.85
CA GLU A 389 -23.99 -9.57 51.08
C GLU A 389 -23.86 -8.57 52.24
N PHE A 390 -23.97 -7.27 51.94
CA PHE A 390 -24.12 -6.21 52.94
C PHE A 390 -25.57 -5.69 53.00
N PRO A 391 -26.11 -5.40 54.20
CA PRO A 391 -27.48 -4.89 54.37
C PRO A 391 -27.61 -3.43 53.91
N THR A 392 -28.79 -3.11 53.39
CA THR A 392 -29.26 -1.77 52.99
C THR A 392 -28.95 -0.65 53.99
N ARG A 393 -28.18 0.37 53.58
CA ARG A 393 -28.40 1.81 53.85
C ARG A 393 -27.35 2.71 53.17
N GLY A 394 -27.82 3.73 52.44
CA GLY A 394 -27.05 4.91 52.05
C GLY A 394 -26.17 4.76 50.80
N SER A 395 -26.73 5.09 49.63
CA SER A 395 -25.99 5.20 48.37
C SER A 395 -25.01 6.38 48.41
N ASN A 396 -23.72 6.10 48.58
CA ASN A 396 -22.65 6.98 48.12
C ASN A 396 -22.20 6.49 46.74
N GLU A 397 -22.39 7.36 45.75
CA GLU A 397 -22.10 7.13 44.34
C GLU A 397 -20.60 6.86 44.09
N ILE A 398 -20.29 5.75 43.44
CA ILE A 398 -18.99 5.55 42.76
C ILE A 398 -19.11 6.23 41.39
N ALA A 399 -18.22 7.18 41.13
CA ALA A 399 -18.16 7.97 39.90
C ALA A 399 -17.97 7.08 38.65
N PRO A 400 -18.55 7.45 37.49
CA PRO A 400 -18.45 6.67 36.26
C PRO A 400 -17.01 6.63 35.73
N GLU A 401 -16.59 5.44 35.32
CA GLU A 401 -15.29 5.13 34.72
C GLU A 401 -15.02 6.04 33.50
N VAL A 402 -13.93 6.81 33.56
CA VAL A 402 -13.55 7.79 32.53
C VAL A 402 -13.25 7.10 31.21
N ARG A 403 -13.89 7.56 30.11
CA ARG A 403 -13.62 7.18 28.70
C ARG A 403 -12.11 6.98 28.48
N LYS A 404 -11.66 5.77 28.13
CA LYS A 404 -10.29 5.53 27.65
C LYS A 404 -10.09 6.30 26.34
N SER A 405 -9.60 7.53 26.46
CA SER A 405 -9.50 8.50 25.38
C SER A 405 -8.45 8.08 24.35
N ARG A 406 -8.78 8.22 23.06
CA ARG A 406 -7.77 8.37 21.99
C ARG A 406 -6.78 9.48 22.35
N ALA A 407 -5.64 9.51 21.67
CA ALA A 407 -4.68 10.60 21.84
C ALA A 407 -5.41 11.96 21.69
N ALA A 408 -5.13 12.88 22.62
CA ALA A 408 -5.82 14.16 22.68
C ALA A 408 -5.71 14.90 21.35
N VAL A 409 -6.83 15.47 20.91
CA VAL A 409 -6.94 16.26 19.68
C VAL A 409 -5.97 17.45 19.75
N ILE A 410 -5.16 17.63 18.71
CA ILE A 410 -4.14 18.68 18.68
C ILE A 410 -4.68 19.88 17.90
N ALA A 411 -4.91 20.97 18.60
CA ALA A 411 -5.15 22.30 18.04
C ALA A 411 -3.93 23.15 18.35
N SER A 412 -3.24 23.66 17.33
CA SER A 412 -2.12 24.56 17.53
C SER A 412 -2.53 26.01 17.31
N GLU A 413 -1.94 26.92 18.06
CA GLU A 413 -2.13 28.36 17.87
C GLU A 413 -1.79 28.78 16.42
N PRO A 414 -2.50 29.77 15.85
CA PRO A 414 -2.18 30.31 14.55
C PRO A 414 -0.74 30.85 14.54
N ILE A 415 0.00 30.57 13.46
CA ILE A 415 1.35 31.11 13.26
C ILE A 415 1.17 32.55 12.75
N PRO A 416 1.67 33.58 13.43
CA PRO A 416 1.66 34.95 12.92
C PRO A 416 2.29 35.00 11.52
N GLU A 417 1.55 35.49 10.51
CA GLU A 417 1.99 35.55 9.10
C GLU A 417 3.27 36.38 8.89
N LYS A 418 3.66 37.19 9.88
CA LYS A 418 4.87 38.02 9.91
C LYS A 418 5.60 37.92 11.25
N LEU A 419 5.96 36.71 11.68
CA LEU A 419 7.10 36.56 12.59
C LEU A 419 8.37 36.84 11.78
N GLU A 420 8.67 38.12 11.54
CA GLU A 420 10.05 38.50 11.28
C GLU A 420 10.88 37.95 12.44
N ILE A 421 11.95 37.24 12.14
CA ILE A 421 12.89 36.76 13.14
C ILE A 421 13.66 38.00 13.65
N THR A 422 12.99 38.87 14.39
CA THR A 422 13.52 40.08 15.03
C THR A 422 14.08 39.78 16.42
N ARG A 423 14.04 38.52 16.87
CA ARG A 423 14.69 38.10 18.12
C ARG A 423 16.21 38.23 17.99
N THR A 424 16.80 38.87 19.00
CA THR A 424 18.25 39.10 19.17
C THR A 424 18.99 37.78 19.07
N LYS A 425 19.72 37.57 17.96
CA LYS A 425 20.59 36.40 17.79
C LYS A 425 21.60 36.36 18.94
N VAL A 426 21.56 35.30 19.75
CA VAL A 426 22.48 35.13 20.87
C VAL A 426 23.73 34.43 20.33
N LYS A 427 24.86 35.16 20.26
CA LYS A 427 26.16 34.60 19.88
C LYS A 427 26.56 33.51 20.88
N LYS A 428 26.84 32.32 20.38
CA LYS A 428 27.27 31.15 21.15
C LYS A 428 28.73 30.87 20.84
N THR A 429 29.46 30.36 21.82
CA THR A 429 30.86 29.95 21.60
C THR A 429 30.91 28.70 20.71
N ALA A 430 32.08 28.41 20.12
CA ALA A 430 32.27 27.21 19.30
C ALA A 430 32.02 25.92 20.10
N SER A 431 32.41 25.91 21.38
CA SER A 431 32.18 24.78 22.29
C SER A 431 30.69 24.57 22.57
N GLU A 432 29.95 25.64 22.86
CA GLU A 432 28.49 25.57 23.09
C GLU A 432 27.74 25.16 21.83
N THR A 433 28.14 25.69 20.66
CA THR A 433 27.57 25.30 19.38
C THR A 433 27.75 23.81 19.12
N SER A 434 28.96 23.29 19.33
CA SER A 434 29.24 21.86 19.19
C SER A 434 28.40 21.00 20.14
N LEU A 435 28.25 21.44 21.40
CA LEU A 435 27.44 20.72 22.39
C LEU A 435 25.95 20.70 22.01
N ILE A 436 25.39 21.84 21.60
CA ILE A 436 23.98 21.94 21.18
C ILE A 436 23.73 21.05 19.96
N VAL A 437 24.60 21.10 18.94
CA VAL A 437 24.48 20.26 17.75
C VAL A 437 24.50 18.78 18.12
N LYS A 438 25.43 18.38 19.00
CA LYS A 438 25.49 17.00 19.50
C LYS A 438 24.23 16.59 20.25
N SER A 439 23.66 17.47 21.07
CA SER A 439 22.39 17.24 21.78
C SER A 439 21.20 17.10 20.83
N ILE A 440 21.12 17.94 19.80
CA ILE A 440 20.10 17.88 18.74
C ILE A 440 20.20 16.55 17.98
N GLN A 441 21.40 16.14 17.59
CA GLN A 441 21.65 14.89 16.86
C GLN A 441 21.43 13.63 17.70
N LYS A 442 21.61 13.70 19.03
CA LYS A 442 21.34 12.59 19.96
C LYS A 442 19.82 12.35 20.14
N ASN A 443 18.99 13.36 19.89
CA ASN A 443 17.55 13.25 20.08
C ASN A 443 16.88 12.61 18.85
N ASP A 444 16.08 11.57 19.06
CA ASP A 444 15.40 10.79 17.99
C ASP A 444 14.53 11.64 17.05
N PHE A 445 14.01 12.76 17.58
CA PHE A 445 13.15 13.65 16.84
C PHE A 445 13.94 14.79 16.16
N LEU A 446 14.82 15.47 16.89
CA LEU A 446 15.56 16.63 16.37
C LEU A 446 16.70 16.24 15.44
N SER A 447 17.20 15.01 15.50
CA SER A 447 18.23 14.46 14.60
C SER A 447 17.83 14.45 13.12
N ARG A 448 16.53 14.61 12.82
CA ARG A 448 15.98 14.66 11.46
C ARG A 448 16.06 16.05 10.81
N LEU A 449 16.50 17.07 11.55
CA LEU A 449 16.75 18.41 11.02
C LEU A 449 18.03 18.41 10.17
N ASP A 450 18.05 19.23 9.12
CA ASP A 450 19.28 19.42 8.35
C ASP A 450 20.19 20.49 8.96
N ASP A 451 21.37 20.66 8.37
CA ASP A 451 22.40 21.56 8.89
C ASP A 451 21.92 23.02 8.94
N GLU A 452 21.12 23.47 7.97
CA GLU A 452 20.60 24.85 7.93
C GLU A 452 19.55 25.08 9.04
N GLN A 453 18.63 24.13 9.23
CA GLN A 453 17.64 24.19 10.31
C GLN A 453 18.33 24.11 11.68
N THR A 454 19.34 23.25 11.81
CA THR A 454 20.13 23.10 13.04
C THR A 454 20.89 24.38 13.35
N ALA A 455 21.52 25.01 12.36
CA ALA A 455 22.21 26.28 12.53
C ALA A 455 21.26 27.40 12.97
N MET A 456 20.10 27.54 12.31
CA MET A 456 19.06 28.49 12.70
C MET A 456 18.54 28.24 14.12
N MET A 457 18.39 26.96 14.49
CA MET A 457 17.98 26.56 15.84
C MET A 457 19.03 26.97 16.88
N VAL A 458 20.31 26.71 16.61
CA VAL A 458 21.43 27.15 17.44
C VAL A 458 21.41 28.67 17.60
N GLU A 459 21.23 29.45 16.54
CA GLU A 459 21.22 30.92 16.63
C GLU A 459 20.09 31.47 17.51
N LEU A 460 18.92 30.81 17.48
CA LEU A 460 17.69 31.29 18.12
C LEU A 460 17.43 30.75 19.53
N LEU A 461 18.23 29.81 20.01
CA LEU A 461 18.19 29.35 21.41
C LEU A 461 18.54 30.49 22.37
N VAL A 462 17.68 30.74 23.35
CA VAL A 462 17.87 31.75 24.40
C VAL A 462 18.43 31.08 25.66
N VAL A 463 19.24 31.78 26.44
CA VAL A 463 19.78 31.23 27.70
C VAL A 463 18.83 31.56 28.85
N SER A 464 18.49 30.55 29.65
CA SER A 464 17.71 30.68 30.89
C SER A 464 18.48 30.05 32.05
N THR A 465 18.37 30.61 33.25
CA THR A 465 19.05 30.10 34.47
C THR A 465 18.03 29.88 35.59
N PHE A 466 18.17 28.78 36.32
CA PHE A 466 17.28 28.38 37.40
C PHE A 466 18.09 28.04 38.66
N GLN A 467 17.51 28.31 39.83
CA GLN A 467 18.11 28.05 41.13
C GLN A 467 17.74 26.64 41.64
N PRO A 468 18.54 26.06 42.55
CA PRO A 468 18.18 24.79 43.20
C PRO A 468 16.79 24.89 43.84
N GLY A 469 15.92 23.94 43.54
CA GLY A 469 14.54 23.91 44.02
C GLY A 469 13.50 24.41 43.01
N ASP A 470 13.90 25.13 41.96
CA ASP A 470 12.96 25.64 40.96
C ASP A 470 12.37 24.51 40.11
N GLU A 471 11.05 24.56 39.89
CA GLU A 471 10.35 23.68 38.95
C GLU A 471 10.41 24.29 37.54
N VAL A 472 11.30 23.77 36.69
CA VAL A 472 11.42 24.21 35.28
C VAL A 472 10.21 23.78 34.47
N ILE A 473 9.69 22.59 34.76
CA ILE A 473 8.49 22.01 34.17
C ILE A 473 7.67 21.40 35.29
N LYS A 474 6.35 21.58 35.26
CA LYS A 474 5.43 20.96 36.21
C LYS A 474 4.45 20.03 35.50
N GLU A 475 4.30 18.80 36.00
CA GLU A 475 3.35 17.82 35.48
C GLU A 475 1.93 18.39 35.40
N GLY A 476 1.23 18.09 34.29
CA GLY A 476 -0.15 18.51 34.06
C GLY A 476 -0.33 19.94 33.56
N THR A 477 0.72 20.77 33.60
CA THR A 477 0.69 22.14 33.04
C THR A 477 0.81 22.12 31.51
N GLU A 478 0.38 23.18 30.84
CA GLU A 478 0.63 23.33 29.40
C GLU A 478 2.08 23.75 29.15
N GLY A 479 2.71 23.17 28.12
CA GLY A 479 4.11 23.42 27.82
C GLY A 479 4.32 23.98 26.43
N ASP A 480 4.91 25.16 26.31
CA ASP A 480 5.18 25.82 25.02
C ASP A 480 6.67 25.88 24.65
N SER A 481 7.54 25.30 25.47
CA SER A 481 8.99 25.47 25.37
C SER A 481 9.75 24.17 25.60
N MET A 482 10.86 24.01 24.88
CA MET A 482 11.84 22.94 25.04
C MET A 482 13.13 23.49 25.61
N TYR A 483 13.92 22.60 26.19
CA TYR A 483 15.14 22.93 26.89
C TYR A 483 16.27 21.95 26.53
N ILE A 484 17.49 22.48 26.46
CA ILE A 484 18.72 21.70 26.37
C ILE A 484 19.59 22.09 27.58
N VAL A 485 20.06 21.10 28.34
CA VAL A 485 20.87 21.35 29.53
C VAL A 485 22.26 21.83 29.14
N ALA A 486 22.60 23.07 29.48
CA ALA A 486 23.91 23.66 29.20
C ALA A 486 24.89 23.45 30.37
N ALA A 487 24.39 23.43 31.61
CA ALA A 487 25.14 23.09 32.82
C ALA A 487 24.17 22.82 33.99
N GLY A 488 24.61 22.04 34.98
CA GLY A 488 23.81 21.67 36.16
C GLY A 488 23.08 20.35 36.03
N GLU A 489 22.30 20.00 37.06
CA GLU A 489 21.57 18.74 37.20
C GLU A 489 20.10 19.00 37.52
N LEU A 490 19.21 18.26 36.84
CA LEU A 490 17.76 18.32 37.03
C LEU A 490 17.22 16.94 37.36
N LEU A 491 16.23 16.86 38.23
CA LEU A 491 15.51 15.64 38.58
C LEU A 491 14.16 15.61 37.86
N VAL A 492 13.84 14.49 37.22
CA VAL A 492 12.54 14.23 36.57
C VAL A 492 11.71 13.31 37.45
N SER A 493 10.49 13.73 37.76
CA SER A 493 9.52 12.95 38.53
C SER A 493 8.15 12.92 37.85
N GLN A 494 7.42 11.81 37.99
CA GLN A 494 6.06 11.65 37.47
C GLN A 494 5.18 10.99 38.53
N ALA A 495 4.00 11.55 38.80
CA ALA A 495 3.09 11.09 39.85
C ALA A 495 3.79 10.91 41.22
N GLY A 496 4.75 11.79 41.53
CA GLY A 496 5.54 11.74 42.77
C GLY A 496 6.69 10.72 42.78
N ARG A 497 6.86 9.90 41.74
CA ARG A 497 7.98 8.95 41.61
C ARG A 497 9.13 9.56 40.82
N GLU A 498 10.35 9.49 41.35
CA GLU A 498 11.56 9.88 40.65
C GLU A 498 11.88 8.90 39.52
N LEU A 499 12.07 9.42 38.31
CA LEU A 499 12.32 8.63 37.10
C LEU A 499 13.80 8.63 36.72
N ARG A 500 14.40 9.82 36.58
CA ARG A 500 15.80 9.99 36.14
C ARG A 500 16.33 11.39 36.44
N THR A 501 17.65 11.53 36.44
CA THR A 501 18.35 12.82 36.43
C THR A 501 18.72 13.20 34.99
N LEU A 502 18.63 14.49 34.66
CA LEU A 502 19.10 15.08 33.41
C LEU A 502 20.38 15.86 33.68
N SER A 503 21.34 15.70 32.78
CA SER A 503 22.68 16.29 32.89
C SER A 503 23.04 17.04 31.60
N CYS A 504 24.21 17.68 31.60
CA CYS A 504 24.72 18.45 30.47
C CYS A 504 24.57 17.73 29.12
N GLY A 505 23.91 18.38 28.17
CA GLY A 505 23.65 17.85 26.83
C GLY A 505 22.35 17.04 26.67
N ASP A 506 21.59 16.80 27.75
CA ASP A 506 20.26 16.19 27.64
C ASP A 506 19.22 17.21 27.15
N VAL A 507 18.26 16.73 26.35
CA VAL A 507 17.13 17.49 25.80
C VAL A 507 15.85 17.08 26.53
N PHE A 508 15.00 18.04 26.88
CA PHE A 508 13.71 17.77 27.50
C PHE A 508 12.65 18.83 27.17
N GLY A 509 11.37 18.46 27.23
CA GLY A 509 10.25 19.35 26.92
C GLY A 509 9.97 19.51 25.42
N GLU A 510 10.67 18.79 24.56
CA GLU A 510 10.53 18.75 23.11
C GLU A 510 9.13 18.31 22.65
N LEU A 511 8.48 17.43 23.41
CA LEU A 511 7.11 16.96 23.11
C LEU A 511 6.09 18.09 23.10
N ALA A 512 6.29 19.07 23.99
CA ALA A 512 5.36 20.16 24.22
C ALA A 512 5.40 21.18 23.07
N ILE A 513 6.53 21.29 22.37
CA ILE A 513 6.65 22.10 21.15
C ILE A 513 5.93 21.46 19.97
N LEU A 514 5.91 20.13 19.90
CA LEU A 514 5.38 19.43 18.73
C LEU A 514 3.88 19.21 18.80
N TYR A 515 3.37 18.84 19.99
CA TYR A 515 2.06 18.19 20.09
C TYR A 515 1.05 18.95 20.94
N ASN A 516 1.34 20.19 21.34
CA ASN A 516 0.53 20.97 22.27
C ASN A 516 -0.01 20.12 23.44
N CYS A 517 0.86 19.29 24.03
CA CYS A 517 0.50 18.38 25.09
C CYS A 517 0.78 18.98 26.46
N LYS A 518 0.03 18.53 27.46
CA LYS A 518 0.36 18.78 28.87
C LYS A 518 1.70 18.13 29.20
N ARG A 519 2.47 18.77 30.06
CA ARG A 519 3.72 18.26 30.58
C ARG A 519 3.46 16.93 31.29
N THR A 520 4.17 15.89 30.87
CA THR A 520 3.94 14.51 31.35
C THR A 520 4.68 14.20 32.65
N ALA A 521 5.65 15.03 33.02
CA ALA A 521 6.47 14.88 34.21
C ALA A 521 6.88 16.26 34.71
N THR A 522 7.22 16.34 35.99
CA THR A 522 7.83 17.50 36.65
C THR A 522 9.35 17.41 36.50
N VAL A 523 10.01 18.53 36.21
CA VAL A 523 11.47 18.64 36.12
C VAL A 523 11.92 19.74 37.07
N LYS A 524 12.72 19.38 38.08
CA LYS A 524 13.15 20.26 39.16
C LYS A 524 14.66 20.42 39.17
N ALA A 525 15.17 21.64 39.36
CA ALA A 525 16.59 21.92 39.44
C ALA A 525 17.17 21.44 40.78
N MET A 526 18.22 20.62 40.74
CA MET A 526 18.95 20.14 41.92
C MET A 526 20.14 21.03 42.26
N THR A 527 20.74 21.62 41.23
CA THR A 527 21.84 22.59 41.33
C THR A 527 21.44 23.89 40.63
N VAL A 528 22.34 24.88 40.56
CA VAL A 528 22.14 26.02 39.66
C VAL A 528 22.23 25.49 38.23
N VAL A 529 21.13 25.59 37.48
CA VAL A 529 21.02 25.00 36.14
C VAL A 529 20.98 26.13 35.11
N ARG A 530 21.79 25.98 34.06
CA ARG A 530 21.75 26.82 32.86
C ARG A 530 21.17 26.02 31.70
N LEU A 531 20.18 26.58 31.04
CA LEU A 531 19.42 25.94 29.95
C LEU A 531 19.46 26.78 28.69
N TRP A 532 19.47 26.10 27.54
CA TRP A 532 19.09 26.70 26.27
C TRP A 532 17.62 26.43 25.98
N LEU A 533 16.83 27.50 25.93
CA LEU A 533 15.40 27.51 25.74
C LEU A 533 15.06 27.79 24.28
N MET A 534 14.14 27.01 23.73
CA MET A 534 13.45 27.34 22.48
C MET A 534 11.95 27.30 22.70
N GLU A 535 11.25 28.32 22.23
CA GLU A 535 9.79 28.37 22.25
C GLU A 535 9.19 27.72 21.01
N ARG A 536 7.98 27.20 21.17
CA ARG A 536 7.21 26.50 20.13
C ARG A 536 7.06 27.33 18.86
N GLN A 537 6.68 28.60 18.99
CA GLN A 537 6.47 29.46 17.82
C GLN A 537 7.75 29.69 17.03
N THR A 538 8.90 29.80 17.71
CA THR A 538 10.22 29.94 17.06
C THR A 538 10.59 28.66 16.31
N TYR A 539 10.48 27.50 16.98
CA TYR A 539 10.74 26.21 16.35
C TYR A 539 9.89 25.97 15.10
N ARG A 540 8.58 26.24 15.19
CA ARG A 540 7.66 26.07 14.04
C ARG A 540 8.00 27.01 12.89
N THR A 541 8.39 28.25 13.19
CA THR A 541 8.82 29.22 12.17
C THR A 541 10.08 28.74 11.44
N ILE A 542 11.05 28.17 12.16
CA ILE A 542 12.28 27.60 11.55
C ILE A 542 11.92 26.47 10.58
N ILE A 543 11.04 25.54 10.98
CA ILE A 543 10.69 24.42 10.10
C ILE A 543 9.88 24.87 8.89
N THR A 544 8.86 25.71 9.11
CA THR A 544 7.92 26.11 8.05
C THR A 544 8.57 27.03 7.01
N ASN A 545 9.47 27.93 7.41
CA ASN A 545 10.17 28.84 6.50
C ASN A 545 10.97 28.09 5.43
N LYS A 546 11.63 26.98 5.78
CA LYS A 546 12.36 26.16 4.82
C LYS A 546 11.43 25.54 3.78
N SER A 547 10.35 24.90 4.24
CA SER A 547 9.35 24.28 3.35
C SER A 547 8.72 25.32 2.41
N LYS A 548 8.42 26.51 2.93
CA LYS A 548 7.89 27.64 2.15
C LYS A 548 8.88 28.13 1.10
N LYS A 549 10.13 28.44 1.48
CA LYS A 549 11.20 28.86 0.56
C LYS A 549 11.49 27.81 -0.51
N LYS A 550 11.57 26.52 -0.13
CA LYS A 550 11.79 25.41 -1.06
C LYS A 550 10.67 25.36 -2.10
N ARG A 551 9.41 25.48 -1.67
CA ARG A 551 8.25 25.48 -2.57
C ARG A 551 8.24 26.70 -3.49
N GLU A 552 8.54 27.89 -2.98
CA GLU A 552 8.65 29.12 -3.79
C GLU A 552 9.74 29.00 -4.87
N GLN A 553 10.89 28.41 -4.52
CA GLN A 553 11.96 28.14 -5.49
C GLN A 553 11.50 27.16 -6.58
N LEU A 554 10.84 26.05 -6.22
CA LEU A 554 10.32 25.08 -7.19
C LEU A 554 9.27 25.69 -8.10
N MET A 555 8.35 26.48 -7.54
CA MET A 555 7.34 27.20 -8.30
C MET A 555 8.01 28.17 -9.29
N GLY A 556 9.05 28.88 -8.87
CA GLY A 556 9.85 29.74 -9.73
C GLY A 556 10.50 28.97 -10.88
N PHE A 557 11.15 27.83 -10.61
CA PHE A 557 11.78 27.00 -11.63
C PHE A 557 10.77 26.46 -12.65
N LEU A 558 9.61 25.98 -12.17
CA LEU A 558 8.54 25.49 -13.05
C LEU A 558 7.97 26.59 -13.95
N LYS A 559 7.77 27.81 -13.42
CA LYS A 559 7.29 28.96 -14.19
C LYS A 559 8.29 29.42 -15.27
N THR A 560 9.58 29.17 -15.07
CA THR A 560 10.62 29.46 -16.09
C THR A 560 10.77 28.36 -17.15
N SER A 561 10.14 27.20 -16.97
CA SER A 561 10.23 26.10 -17.93
C SER A 561 9.49 26.40 -19.23
N ARG A 562 10.10 26.12 -20.39
CA ARG A 562 9.46 26.32 -21.70
C ARG A 562 8.20 25.47 -21.87
N THR A 563 8.13 24.33 -21.19
CA THR A 563 7.09 23.32 -21.36
C THR A 563 5.95 23.48 -20.35
N LEU A 564 6.23 23.99 -19.16
CA LEU A 564 5.28 24.05 -18.04
C LEU A 564 4.85 25.48 -17.67
N LYS A 565 5.42 26.51 -18.29
CA LYS A 565 5.11 27.94 -18.02
C LYS A 565 3.65 28.33 -18.22
N ASP A 566 2.92 27.62 -19.10
CA ASP A 566 1.54 27.97 -19.45
C ASP A 566 0.51 27.34 -18.49
N LEU A 567 0.98 26.53 -17.52
CA LEU A 567 0.15 25.96 -16.47
C LEU A 567 -0.12 26.98 -15.36
N ASN A 568 -1.32 26.93 -14.79
CA ASN A 568 -1.68 27.80 -13.68
C ASN A 568 -1.06 27.35 -12.35
N ASP A 569 -1.05 28.23 -11.36
CA ASP A 569 -0.45 27.97 -10.04
C ASP A 569 -1.05 26.75 -9.32
N VAL A 570 -2.31 26.41 -9.59
CA VAL A 570 -2.97 25.22 -9.03
C VAL A 570 -2.40 23.94 -9.65
N GLN A 571 -2.23 23.91 -10.97
CA GLN A 571 -1.64 22.78 -11.70
C GLN A 571 -0.18 22.59 -11.30
N LEU A 572 0.60 23.68 -11.27
CA LEU A 572 2.00 23.65 -10.84
C LEU A 572 2.13 23.20 -9.38
N SER A 573 1.25 23.67 -8.49
CA SER A 573 1.16 23.19 -7.12
C SER A 573 1.00 21.67 -7.05
N LYS A 574 0.05 21.11 -7.81
CA LYS A 574 -0.19 19.67 -7.82
C LYS A 574 1.01 18.87 -8.33
N ILE A 575 1.71 19.37 -9.35
CA ILE A 575 2.95 18.75 -9.86
C ILE A 575 4.01 18.69 -8.76
N ILE A 576 4.24 19.81 -8.06
CA ILE A 576 5.21 19.87 -6.95
C ILE A 576 4.83 18.83 -5.87
N ASP A 577 3.54 18.67 -5.59
CA ASP A 577 3.04 17.72 -4.59
C ASP A 577 3.08 16.25 -5.04
N SER A 578 3.30 16.00 -6.34
CA SER A 578 3.47 14.67 -6.96
C SER A 578 4.94 14.29 -7.19
N MET A 579 5.86 15.26 -7.17
CA MET A 579 7.28 15.08 -7.46
C MET A 579 8.04 14.34 -6.35
N GLU A 580 9.08 13.61 -6.75
CA GLU A 580 9.99 12.86 -5.89
C GLU A 580 11.39 13.46 -5.87
N GLU A 581 11.97 13.68 -4.68
CA GLU A 581 13.36 14.10 -4.59
C GLU A 581 14.27 12.87 -4.72
N VAL A 582 15.14 12.87 -5.73
CA VAL A 582 16.11 11.81 -6.02
C VAL A 582 17.53 12.38 -5.95
N LYS A 583 18.45 11.62 -5.35
CA LYS A 583 19.86 12.01 -5.18
C LYS A 583 20.74 11.06 -5.98
N TYR A 584 21.75 11.62 -6.63
CA TYR A 584 22.72 10.91 -7.47
C TYR A 584 24.14 11.26 -7.01
N GLN A 585 25.03 10.27 -7.03
CA GLN A 585 26.45 10.44 -6.75
C GLN A 585 27.21 10.88 -8.00
N ASP A 586 28.48 11.28 -7.85
CA ASP A 586 29.31 11.64 -9.00
C ASP A 586 29.38 10.48 -10.01
N LYS A 587 29.23 10.81 -11.28
CA LYS A 587 29.23 9.90 -12.44
C LYS A 587 28.05 8.94 -12.55
N ASP A 588 27.05 9.04 -11.67
CA ASP A 588 25.81 8.29 -11.84
C ASP A 588 25.10 8.71 -13.13
N VAL A 589 24.69 7.72 -13.94
CA VAL A 589 23.91 7.97 -15.14
C VAL A 589 22.45 8.12 -14.75
N ILE A 590 21.95 9.36 -14.78
CA ILE A 590 20.57 9.70 -14.42
C ILE A 590 19.61 9.23 -15.52
N VAL A 591 19.99 9.44 -16.78
CA VAL A 591 19.21 9.05 -17.96
C VAL A 591 20.17 8.56 -19.03
N ARG A 592 19.83 7.46 -19.72
CA ARG A 592 20.67 6.90 -20.78
C ARG A 592 20.04 7.11 -22.15
N GLU A 593 20.85 7.52 -23.12
CA GLU A 593 20.42 7.65 -24.52
C GLU A 593 19.85 6.33 -25.05
N GLY A 594 18.74 6.39 -25.78
CA GLY A 594 18.08 5.24 -26.40
C GLY A 594 17.16 4.45 -25.48
N THR A 595 17.05 4.78 -24.19
CA THR A 595 16.03 4.17 -23.32
C THR A 595 14.68 4.85 -23.51
N GLU A 596 13.60 4.16 -23.13
CA GLU A 596 12.28 4.79 -23.04
C GLU A 596 12.29 5.97 -22.07
N ALA A 597 11.54 7.00 -22.41
CA ALA A 597 11.48 8.23 -21.65
C ALA A 597 10.14 8.30 -20.91
N ASN A 598 10.18 7.98 -19.61
CA ASN A 598 8.98 8.00 -18.75
C ASN A 598 9.10 8.95 -17.55
N THR A 599 10.17 9.74 -17.43
CA THR A 599 10.41 10.57 -16.24
C THR A 599 10.98 11.95 -16.60
N PHE A 600 10.45 13.00 -15.99
CA PHE A 600 10.95 14.36 -16.11
C PHE A 600 11.73 14.77 -14.87
N TYR A 601 12.82 15.52 -15.05
CA TYR A 601 13.73 15.90 -13.97
C TYR A 601 13.96 17.42 -13.90
N ILE A 602 14.04 17.96 -12.69
CA ILE A 602 14.44 19.34 -12.38
C ILE A 602 15.64 19.33 -11.43
N ILE A 603 16.73 19.99 -11.79
CA ILE A 603 17.96 20.01 -11.00
C ILE A 603 17.84 21.05 -9.87
N LEU A 604 18.01 20.59 -8.62
CA LEU A 604 17.96 21.45 -7.43
C LEU A 604 19.35 21.85 -6.93
N LYS A 605 20.31 20.92 -7.05
CA LYS A 605 21.69 21.09 -6.60
C LYS A 605 22.61 20.20 -7.44
N GLY A 606 23.82 20.67 -7.67
CA GLY A 606 24.82 19.97 -8.49
C GLY A 606 24.72 20.32 -9.97
N GLU A 607 25.55 19.66 -10.78
CA GLU A 607 25.59 19.82 -12.23
C GLU A 607 25.39 18.48 -12.94
N VAL A 608 24.71 18.51 -14.08
CA VAL A 608 24.45 17.34 -14.91
C VAL A 608 25.10 17.55 -16.27
N LEU A 609 26.00 16.65 -16.63
CA LEU A 609 26.63 16.61 -17.94
C LEU A 609 25.73 15.87 -18.93
N VAL A 610 25.38 16.52 -20.03
CA VAL A 610 24.62 15.92 -21.13
C VAL A 610 25.59 15.50 -22.23
N THR A 611 25.60 14.21 -22.55
CA THR A 611 26.41 13.62 -23.61
C THR A 611 25.53 12.95 -24.66
N LYS A 612 26.00 12.91 -25.91
CA LYS A 612 25.33 12.18 -27.00
C LYS A 612 26.35 11.38 -27.79
N LYS A 613 25.93 10.21 -28.25
CA LYS A 613 26.76 9.32 -29.04
C LYS A 613 26.85 9.84 -30.48
N VAL A 614 28.04 10.27 -30.90
CA VAL A 614 28.35 10.68 -32.28
C VAL A 614 29.50 9.81 -32.78
N ASN A 615 29.27 9.02 -33.83
CA ASN A 615 30.23 8.07 -34.39
C ASN A 615 30.79 7.06 -33.35
N GLY A 616 29.94 6.59 -32.43
CA GLY A 616 30.34 5.64 -31.40
C GLY A 616 30.97 6.24 -30.15
N LEU A 617 31.46 7.48 -30.21
CA LEU A 617 32.07 8.21 -29.09
C LEU A 617 31.04 9.10 -28.38
N GLN A 618 31.07 9.11 -27.05
CA GLN A 618 30.25 10.03 -26.24
C GLN A 618 30.87 11.43 -26.30
N LYS A 619 30.17 12.37 -26.94
CA LYS A 619 30.57 13.79 -26.97
C LYS A 619 29.73 14.60 -25.97
N PRO A 620 30.35 15.47 -25.16
CA PRO A 620 29.60 16.40 -24.30
C PRO A 620 28.88 17.45 -25.15
N ILE A 621 27.59 17.64 -24.89
CA ILE A 621 26.76 18.65 -25.55
C ILE A 621 26.70 19.92 -24.68
N ARG A 622 26.29 19.75 -23.42
CA ARG A 622 26.10 20.85 -22.47
C ARG A 622 26.20 20.36 -21.03
N ARG A 623 26.47 21.26 -20.10
CA ARG A 623 26.27 21.06 -18.66
C ARG A 623 25.01 21.79 -18.25
N MET A 624 24.24 21.19 -17.35
CA MET A 624 23.01 21.77 -16.82
C MET A 624 23.17 21.95 -15.31
N GLY A 625 22.85 23.14 -14.82
CA GLY A 625 22.98 23.52 -13.42
C GLY A 625 21.64 23.61 -12.68
N LYS A 626 21.70 24.15 -11.46
CA LYS A 626 20.52 24.41 -10.62
C LYS A 626 19.45 25.24 -11.37
N GLY A 627 18.20 24.76 -11.33
CA GLY A 627 17.04 25.39 -11.97
C GLY A 627 16.80 24.93 -13.41
N GLU A 628 17.76 24.26 -14.04
CA GLU A 628 17.56 23.64 -15.35
C GLU A 628 16.86 22.28 -15.23
N HIS A 629 16.23 21.85 -16.32
CA HIS A 629 15.42 20.63 -16.38
C HIS A 629 15.73 19.83 -17.63
N PHE A 630 15.41 18.54 -17.60
CA PHE A 630 15.60 17.63 -18.72
C PHE A 630 14.57 16.50 -18.71
N GLY A 631 14.28 15.98 -19.90
CA GLY A 631 13.30 14.90 -20.07
C GLY A 631 11.86 15.39 -20.19
N GLU A 632 11.65 16.68 -20.44
CA GLU A 632 10.34 17.30 -20.64
C GLU A 632 9.59 16.72 -21.85
N GLN A 633 10.32 16.31 -22.90
CA GLN A 633 9.70 15.65 -24.05
C GLN A 633 9.14 14.26 -23.72
N ALA A 634 9.65 13.62 -22.66
CA ALA A 634 9.17 12.34 -22.15
C ALA A 634 7.73 12.39 -21.60
N LEU A 635 7.30 13.57 -21.13
CA LEU A 635 5.97 13.76 -20.58
C LEU A 635 4.89 13.98 -21.65
N ILE A 636 5.29 14.34 -22.87
CA ILE A 636 4.37 14.80 -23.93
C ILE A 636 4.35 13.84 -25.12
N ARG A 637 5.46 13.14 -25.39
CA ARG A 637 5.59 12.24 -26.54
C ARG A 637 6.23 10.93 -26.12
N GLU A 638 5.82 9.83 -26.74
CA GLU A 638 6.51 8.54 -26.66
C GLU A 638 7.76 8.60 -27.53
N VAL A 639 8.85 9.12 -26.97
CA VAL A 639 10.15 9.25 -27.63
C VAL A 639 11.24 8.63 -26.78
N LEU A 640 12.22 8.01 -27.42
CA LEU A 640 13.43 7.55 -26.76
C LEU A 640 14.27 8.75 -26.30
N ARG A 641 15.04 8.55 -25.23
CA ARG A 641 15.98 9.57 -24.74
C ARG A 641 17.02 9.89 -25.82
N THR A 642 17.10 11.16 -26.22
CA THR A 642 18.00 11.62 -27.29
C THR A 642 19.42 11.91 -26.85
N ALA A 643 19.68 11.84 -25.54
CA ALA A 643 20.98 12.10 -24.93
C ALA A 643 21.09 11.37 -23.58
N THR A 644 22.32 11.09 -23.16
CA THR A 644 22.66 10.58 -21.83
C THR A 644 22.88 11.78 -20.90
N CYS A 645 22.32 11.72 -19.69
CA CYS A 645 22.54 12.71 -18.64
C CYS A 645 23.25 12.04 -17.47
N THR A 646 24.44 12.52 -17.13
CA THR A 646 25.30 11.97 -16.08
C THR A 646 25.55 13.03 -15.02
N ALA A 647 25.47 12.66 -13.74
CA ALA A 647 25.81 13.54 -12.65
C ALA A 647 27.30 13.92 -12.69
N ASP A 648 27.60 15.21 -12.51
CA ASP A 648 28.97 15.73 -12.37
C ASP A 648 29.13 16.30 -10.96
N GLY A 649 29.62 15.45 -10.06
CA GLY A 649 29.52 15.63 -8.62
C GLY A 649 28.16 15.16 -8.05
N PRO A 650 27.94 15.35 -6.73
CA PRO A 650 26.66 15.03 -6.10
C PRO A 650 25.51 15.91 -6.64
N VAL A 651 24.49 15.28 -7.21
CA VAL A 651 23.33 15.95 -7.81
C VAL A 651 22.07 15.60 -7.04
N THR A 652 21.17 16.58 -6.88
CA THR A 652 19.82 16.36 -6.36
C THR A 652 18.81 16.89 -7.37
N CYS A 653 17.86 16.03 -7.75
CA CYS A 653 16.80 16.34 -8.71
C CYS A 653 15.43 16.11 -8.08
N PHE A 654 14.41 16.85 -8.55
CA PHE A 654 13.04 16.37 -8.49
C PHE A 654 12.70 15.58 -9.73
N SER A 655 12.04 14.44 -9.59
CA SER A 655 11.53 13.62 -10.67
C SER A 655 10.00 13.49 -10.62
N ILE A 656 9.37 13.38 -11.78
CA ILE A 656 7.98 12.97 -11.91
C ILE A 656 7.83 12.03 -13.09
N ASP A 657 7.15 10.91 -12.86
CA ASP A 657 6.89 9.93 -13.91
C ASP A 657 5.73 10.37 -14.80
N LYS A 658 5.75 9.94 -16.06
CA LYS A 658 4.77 10.28 -17.10
C LYS A 658 3.36 9.89 -16.67
N GLU A 659 3.17 8.67 -16.18
CA GLU A 659 1.88 8.18 -15.69
C GLU A 659 1.34 9.08 -14.57
N VAL A 660 2.18 9.40 -13.59
CA VAL A 660 1.82 10.29 -12.48
C VAL A 660 1.51 11.70 -12.99
N PHE A 661 2.27 12.21 -13.95
CA PHE A 661 2.05 13.51 -14.57
C PHE A 661 0.70 13.56 -15.33
N GLU A 662 0.38 12.54 -16.12
CA GLU A 662 -0.88 12.39 -16.87
C GLU A 662 -2.10 12.16 -15.96
N GLU A 663 -1.90 11.57 -14.77
CA GLU A 663 -2.92 11.47 -13.73
C GLU A 663 -3.10 12.80 -12.96
N THR A 664 -2.04 13.59 -12.84
CA THR A 664 -2.04 14.85 -12.08
C THR A 664 -2.58 16.03 -12.91
N ILE A 665 -2.26 16.09 -14.20
CA ILE A 665 -2.58 17.21 -15.09
C ILE A 665 -3.62 16.80 -16.14
N PRO A 666 -4.72 17.56 -16.31
CA PRO A 666 -5.57 17.41 -17.48
C PRO A 666 -4.82 17.93 -18.73
N ILE A 667 -4.43 17.03 -19.64
CA ILE A 667 -3.75 17.37 -20.92
C ILE A 667 -4.74 17.96 -21.94
N GLU A 668 -6.05 17.81 -21.71
CA GLU A 668 -7.09 18.41 -22.54
C GLU A 668 -7.45 19.80 -21.99
N HIS A 669 -7.34 20.80 -22.86
CA HIS A 669 -7.74 22.18 -22.62
C HIS A 669 -9.02 22.31 -21.80
N LEU A 670 -8.98 23.21 -20.81
CA LEU A 670 -10.03 24.18 -20.45
C LEU A 670 -11.43 23.91 -21.04
N GLU A 671 -12.05 22.81 -20.64
CA GLU A 671 -13.47 22.78 -20.40
C GLU A 671 -13.63 22.53 -18.91
N LEU A 672 -14.06 23.59 -18.22
CA LEU A 672 -14.89 23.43 -17.04
C LEU A 672 -16.01 22.47 -17.45
N PHE A 673 -15.81 21.16 -17.19
CA PHE A 673 -16.90 20.21 -17.14
C PHE A 673 -17.73 20.60 -15.92
N ASP A 674 -18.61 21.54 -16.21
CA ASP A 674 -19.69 22.02 -15.41
C ASP A 674 -20.56 20.83 -14.99
N ASP A 675 -20.27 20.25 -13.83
CA ASP A 675 -21.20 19.35 -13.14
C ASP A 675 -22.51 20.07 -12.78
N SER A 676 -22.69 21.36 -13.10
CA SER A 676 -23.96 22.06 -12.95
C SER A 676 -25.02 21.63 -13.99
N LYS A 677 -24.70 20.81 -14.99
CA LYS A 677 -25.69 20.26 -15.93
C LYS A 677 -26.32 18.91 -15.55
N VAL A 678 -26.10 18.42 -14.32
CA VAL A 678 -26.99 17.40 -13.68
C VAL A 678 -27.81 18.01 -12.53
N LEU A 679 -27.89 19.34 -12.47
CA LEU A 679 -28.78 20.07 -11.58
C LEU A 679 -29.60 21.07 -12.40
N GLN A 680 -30.39 20.57 -13.36
CA GLN A 680 -31.47 21.35 -13.95
C GLN A 680 -32.83 20.80 -13.47
N GLU A 681 -33.40 21.60 -12.57
CA GLU A 681 -34.84 21.81 -12.38
C GLU A 681 -35.71 20.58 -12.09
N ALA A 682 -35.61 20.09 -10.85
CA ALA A 682 -36.83 19.77 -10.13
C ALA A 682 -37.39 21.09 -9.60
N GLN A 683 -38.58 21.47 -10.08
CA GLN A 683 -39.35 22.63 -9.61
C GLN A 683 -39.31 22.69 -8.08
N VAL A 684 -38.72 23.76 -7.56
CA VAL A 684 -38.79 24.12 -6.15
C VAL A 684 -40.26 24.50 -5.88
N PRO A 685 -41.02 23.75 -5.05
CA PRO A 685 -42.19 24.34 -4.44
C PRO A 685 -41.65 25.41 -3.50
N GLU A 686 -42.09 26.65 -3.68
CA GLU A 686 -41.93 27.71 -2.67
C GLU A 686 -42.45 27.18 -1.33
N LYS A 687 -41.54 26.63 -0.51
CA LYS A 687 -41.79 26.52 0.92
C LYS A 687 -41.48 27.88 1.50
N SER A 688 -42.57 28.58 1.77
CA SER A 688 -42.65 29.80 2.56
C SER A 688 -41.48 29.97 3.52
N SER A 689 -40.77 31.08 3.33
CA SER A 689 -39.84 31.66 4.28
C SER A 689 -40.57 32.06 5.56
N HIS A 690 -40.91 31.08 6.39
CA HIS A 690 -41.02 31.31 7.83
C HIS A 690 -39.61 31.22 8.43
N THR A 691 -38.78 32.24 8.20
CA THR A 691 -37.75 32.57 9.18
C THR A 691 -38.47 33.15 10.40
N SER A 692 -39.07 32.27 11.21
CA SER A 692 -39.25 32.61 12.61
C SER A 692 -37.84 32.80 13.17
N SER A 693 -37.49 34.05 13.47
CA SER A 693 -36.26 34.37 14.19
C SER A 693 -36.33 33.66 15.54
N LEU A 694 -35.71 32.49 15.65
CA LEU A 694 -35.62 31.71 16.88
C LEU A 694 -34.97 32.60 17.95
N ARG A 695 -35.71 32.97 19.01
CA ARG A 695 -35.14 33.75 20.12
C ARG A 695 -34.67 32.78 21.20
N PHE A 696 -33.62 33.15 21.92
CA PHE A 696 -33.05 32.31 22.97
C PHE A 696 -34.09 31.90 24.03
N LYS A 697 -35.00 32.82 24.40
CA LYS A 697 -36.10 32.58 25.35
C LYS A 697 -37.14 31.55 24.89
N ASP A 698 -37.18 31.24 23.60
CA ASP A 698 -38.13 30.28 23.03
C ASP A 698 -37.60 28.82 23.13
N LEU A 699 -36.40 28.60 23.68
CA LEU A 699 -35.74 27.30 23.83
C LEU A 699 -35.74 26.83 25.29
N VAL A 700 -36.17 25.60 25.53
CA VAL A 700 -36.17 24.93 26.84
C VAL A 700 -35.44 23.59 26.77
N PRO A 701 -34.74 23.16 27.84
CA PRO A 701 -34.07 21.87 27.85
C PRO A 701 -35.09 20.74 27.82
N VAL A 702 -34.79 19.68 27.05
CA VAL A 702 -35.52 18.42 27.13
C VAL A 702 -35.07 17.70 28.40
N LEU A 703 -36.03 17.18 29.15
CA LEU A 703 -35.78 16.46 30.40
C LEU A 703 -35.94 14.95 30.17
N TYR A 704 -35.18 14.14 30.91
CA TYR A 704 -35.39 12.70 30.93
C TYR A 704 -36.80 12.39 31.46
N GLN A 705 -37.54 11.54 30.75
CA GLN A 705 -38.94 11.23 31.05
C GLN A 705 -39.12 9.98 31.93
N GLU A 706 -38.09 9.15 32.07
CA GLU A 706 -38.15 7.86 32.77
C GLU A 706 -36.79 7.50 33.38
N GLY A 707 -36.78 6.64 34.39
CA GLY A 707 -35.56 6.14 35.05
C GLY A 707 -35.06 7.00 36.21
N ARG A 708 -33.84 6.70 36.69
CA ARG A 708 -33.22 7.35 37.87
C ARG A 708 -32.91 8.84 37.68
N HIS A 709 -32.96 9.34 36.45
CA HIS A 709 -32.61 10.72 36.08
C HIS A 709 -33.82 11.55 35.68
N LEU A 710 -35.04 11.10 36.03
CA LEU A 710 -36.29 11.79 35.74
C LEU A 710 -36.22 13.27 36.13
N GLY A 711 -36.46 14.16 35.18
CA GLY A 711 -36.45 15.61 35.39
C GLY A 711 -35.09 16.30 35.16
N ASP A 712 -34.00 15.56 34.97
CA ASP A 712 -32.70 16.15 34.66
C ASP A 712 -32.60 16.58 33.18
N PRO A 713 -31.87 17.67 32.86
CA PRO A 713 -31.62 18.09 31.48
C PRO A 713 -30.81 17.06 30.69
N VAL A 714 -31.34 16.67 29.54
CA VAL A 714 -30.68 15.73 28.63
C VAL A 714 -29.43 16.38 28.03
N THR A 715 -28.27 15.82 28.37
CA THR A 715 -26.99 16.20 27.81
C THR A 715 -26.59 15.19 26.75
N LEU A 716 -26.32 15.68 25.54
CA LEU A 716 -25.93 14.86 24.40
C LEU A 716 -24.42 14.55 24.41
N GLY A 717 -23.60 15.45 24.96
CA GLY A 717 -22.16 15.25 25.03
C GLY A 717 -21.43 16.29 25.86
N VAL A 718 -20.25 15.92 26.35
CA VAL A 718 -19.31 16.79 27.06
C VAL A 718 -17.96 16.70 26.36
N GLY A 719 -17.46 17.83 25.86
CA GLY A 719 -16.21 17.91 25.11
C GLY A 719 -15.20 18.88 25.73
N GLY A 720 -14.00 18.95 25.14
CA GLY A 720 -12.88 19.74 25.66
C GLY A 720 -13.07 21.26 25.67
N PHE A 721 -14.14 21.76 25.05
CA PHE A 721 -14.50 23.18 25.00
C PHE A 721 -15.85 23.49 25.67
N GLY A 722 -16.73 22.51 25.87
CA GLY A 722 -18.08 22.79 26.36
C GLY A 722 -19.02 21.60 26.39
N ARG A 723 -20.30 21.89 26.63
CA ARG A 723 -21.36 20.89 26.83
C ARG A 723 -22.45 21.06 25.77
N VAL A 724 -22.98 19.96 25.27
CA VAL A 724 -24.08 19.95 24.28
C VAL A 724 -25.35 19.45 24.96
N GLN A 725 -26.39 20.28 24.97
CA GLN A 725 -27.69 19.97 25.57
C GLN A 725 -28.76 19.80 24.51
N LEU A 726 -29.70 18.89 24.75
CA LEU A 726 -30.88 18.72 23.92
C LEU A 726 -31.93 19.77 24.31
N MET A 727 -32.33 20.57 23.33
CA MET A 727 -33.30 21.65 23.50
C MET A 727 -34.53 21.41 22.63
N THR A 728 -35.66 21.94 23.05
CA THR A 728 -36.88 22.01 22.26
C THR A 728 -37.49 23.39 22.35
N THR A 729 -38.40 23.72 21.44
CA THR A 729 -39.18 24.96 21.56
C THR A 729 -40.17 24.87 22.71
N VAL A 730 -40.60 25.99 23.28
CA VAL A 730 -41.64 26.01 24.34
C VAL A 730 -42.92 25.26 23.91
N ASN A 731 -43.24 25.29 22.61
CA ASN A 731 -44.39 24.56 22.04
C ASN A 731 -44.07 23.10 21.67
N HIS A 732 -42.90 22.58 22.05
CA HIS A 732 -42.40 21.22 21.80
C HIS A 732 -42.40 20.74 20.34
N GLY A 733 -42.35 21.65 19.36
CA GLY A 733 -42.51 21.30 17.94
C GLY A 733 -41.26 20.78 17.22
N LYS A 734 -40.06 21.10 17.73
CA LYS A 734 -38.78 20.75 17.07
C LYS A 734 -37.63 20.67 18.06
N TYR A 735 -36.79 19.65 17.90
CA TYR A 735 -35.59 19.43 18.70
C TYR A 735 -34.34 20.07 18.09
N TYR A 736 -33.43 20.51 18.96
CA TYR A 736 -32.17 21.17 18.63
C TYR A 736 -31.05 20.68 19.56
N ALA A 737 -29.82 20.68 19.05
CA ALA A 737 -28.62 20.50 19.86
C ALA A 737 -28.01 21.88 20.17
N MET A 738 -27.90 22.26 21.44
CA MET A 738 -27.30 23.52 21.85
C MET A 738 -25.91 23.28 22.45
N LYS A 739 -24.86 23.71 21.75
CA LYS A 739 -23.48 23.69 22.23
C LYS A 739 -23.24 24.95 23.07
N ARG A 740 -22.96 24.76 24.36
CA ARG A 740 -22.65 25.79 25.37
C ARG A 740 -21.15 25.77 25.67
N VAL A 741 -20.47 26.90 25.47
CA VAL A 741 -19.00 27.00 25.58
C VAL A 741 -18.65 28.19 26.48
N SER A 742 -17.75 28.00 27.45
CA SER A 742 -17.30 29.06 28.37
C SER A 742 -16.39 30.05 27.65
N LYS A 743 -16.71 31.36 27.73
CA LYS A 743 -15.89 32.41 27.11
C LYS A 743 -14.50 32.50 27.71
N LYS A 744 -14.40 32.47 29.04
CA LYS A 744 -13.10 32.50 29.74
C LYS A 744 -12.22 31.33 29.31
N HIS A 745 -12.81 30.16 29.05
CA HIS A 745 -12.08 29.00 28.56
C HIS A 745 -11.57 29.19 27.12
N ILE A 746 -12.35 29.83 26.25
CA ILE A 746 -11.94 30.15 24.87
C ILE A 746 -10.76 31.12 24.89
N VAL A 747 -10.85 32.21 25.66
CA VAL A 747 -9.80 33.23 25.78
C VAL A 747 -8.52 32.65 26.40
N ALA A 748 -8.66 31.86 27.47
CA ALA A 748 -7.51 31.20 28.09
C ALA A 748 -6.74 30.28 27.12
N LYS A 749 -7.44 29.67 26.16
CA LYS A 749 -6.86 28.82 25.11
C LYS A 749 -6.54 29.53 23.81
N ARG A 750 -6.79 30.84 23.72
CA ARG A 750 -6.59 31.66 22.50
C ARG A 750 -7.31 31.08 21.27
N GLN A 751 -8.57 30.67 21.42
CA GLN A 751 -9.38 30.04 20.36
C GLN A 751 -10.53 30.92 19.84
N GLU A 752 -10.50 32.22 20.13
CA GLU A 752 -11.54 33.20 19.76
C GLU A 752 -11.78 33.21 18.24
N GLU A 753 -10.70 33.29 17.46
CA GLU A 753 -10.77 33.30 15.99
C GLU A 753 -11.34 32.00 15.42
N HIS A 754 -10.94 30.85 15.96
CA HIS A 754 -11.47 29.55 15.53
C HIS A 754 -12.97 29.44 15.81
N MET A 755 -13.44 29.97 16.94
CA MET A 755 -14.85 29.96 17.31
C MET A 755 -15.71 30.88 16.42
N LEU A 756 -15.21 32.10 16.14
CA LEU A 756 -15.86 33.01 15.19
C LEU A 756 -15.90 32.40 13.78
N PHE A 757 -14.82 31.73 13.36
CA PHE A 757 -14.74 31.04 12.09
C PHE A 757 -15.72 29.85 12.02
N GLU A 758 -15.78 29.00 13.04
CA GLU A 758 -16.73 27.87 13.13
C GLU A 758 -18.17 28.37 12.95
N LYS A 759 -18.55 29.43 13.68
CA LYS A 759 -19.86 30.09 13.52
C LYS A 759 -20.08 30.59 12.09
N LYS A 760 -19.12 31.33 11.53
CA LYS A 760 -19.21 31.92 10.18
C LYS A 760 -19.45 30.84 9.13
N ILE A 761 -18.66 29.76 9.17
CA ILE A 761 -18.76 28.66 8.22
C ILE A 761 -20.09 27.92 8.37
N LEU A 762 -20.46 27.50 9.58
CA LEU A 762 -21.72 26.77 9.78
C LEU A 762 -22.97 27.59 9.43
N LYS A 763 -22.93 28.93 9.57
CA LYS A 763 -24.02 29.82 9.15
C LYS A 763 -24.18 29.86 7.62
N THR A 764 -23.11 29.65 6.86
CA THR A 764 -23.11 29.76 5.39
C THR A 764 -23.26 28.41 4.68
N ILE A 765 -23.02 27.30 5.37
CA ILE A 765 -23.19 25.95 4.81
C ILE A 765 -24.67 25.58 4.72
N GLN A 766 -25.04 25.05 3.55
CA GLN A 766 -26.33 24.42 3.28
C GLN A 766 -26.07 23.10 2.55
N CYS A 767 -25.96 22.02 3.32
CA CYS A 767 -25.69 20.68 2.81
C CYS A 767 -26.35 19.66 3.73
N ASP A 768 -27.08 18.69 3.17
CA ASP A 768 -27.81 17.69 3.97
C ASP A 768 -26.88 16.76 4.76
N PHE A 769 -25.63 16.62 4.32
CA PHE A 769 -24.60 15.79 4.96
C PHE A 769 -23.72 16.58 5.95
N ILE A 770 -24.09 17.82 6.29
CA ILE A 770 -23.40 18.67 7.27
C ILE A 770 -24.45 19.21 8.25
N VAL A 771 -24.11 19.26 9.53
CA VAL A 771 -25.00 19.79 10.56
C VAL A 771 -25.32 21.27 10.29
N ARG A 772 -26.60 21.62 10.37
CA ARG A 772 -27.05 23.01 10.19
C ARG A 772 -26.94 23.81 11.49
N LEU A 773 -26.40 25.02 11.42
CA LEU A 773 -26.54 26.03 12.48
C LEU A 773 -27.80 26.87 12.24
N TYR A 774 -28.69 26.92 13.24
CA TYR A 774 -29.92 27.72 13.19
C TYR A 774 -29.73 29.11 13.78
N ALA A 775 -29.07 29.20 14.92
CA ALA A 775 -28.83 30.45 15.62
C ALA A 775 -27.59 30.35 16.51
N ALA A 776 -27.01 31.50 16.83
CA ALA A 776 -26.00 31.63 17.86
C ALA A 776 -26.44 32.73 18.83
N PHE A 777 -26.04 32.61 20.10
CA PHE A 777 -26.36 33.56 21.16
C PHE A 777 -25.16 33.68 22.10
N LYS A 778 -25.22 34.66 22.99
CA LYS A 778 -24.26 34.86 24.08
C LYS A 778 -24.92 35.46 25.31
N ASP A 779 -24.29 35.25 26.46
CA ASP A 779 -24.55 36.01 27.69
C ASP A 779 -23.22 36.60 28.22
N THR A 780 -23.05 36.88 29.51
CA THR A 780 -21.77 37.39 30.05
C THR A 780 -20.69 36.32 30.24
N ARG A 781 -21.03 35.02 30.16
CA ARG A 781 -20.18 33.89 30.58
C ARG A 781 -19.97 32.85 29.49
N TYR A 782 -20.96 32.67 28.61
CA TYR A 782 -21.04 31.62 27.62
C TYR A 782 -21.41 32.15 26.24
N ILE A 783 -21.02 31.38 25.23
CA ILE A 783 -21.63 31.41 23.90
C ILE A 783 -22.47 30.14 23.69
N TYR A 784 -23.48 30.27 22.86
CA TYR A 784 -24.45 29.21 22.55
C TYR A 784 -24.57 29.05 21.04
N MET A 785 -24.39 27.84 20.53
CA MET A 785 -24.63 27.52 19.12
C MET A 785 -25.76 26.51 19.02
N VAL A 786 -26.88 26.91 18.41
CA VAL A 786 -28.09 26.10 18.25
C VAL A 786 -28.05 25.42 16.90
N MET A 787 -27.85 24.11 16.94
CA MET A 787 -27.59 23.26 15.78
C MET A 787 -28.72 22.25 15.57
N GLU A 788 -28.73 21.65 14.38
CA GLU A 788 -29.55 20.49 14.07
C GLU A 788 -29.29 19.33 15.03
N PHE A 789 -30.37 18.72 15.50
CA PHE A 789 -30.31 17.54 16.36
C PHE A 789 -30.25 16.26 15.52
N CYS A 790 -29.15 15.52 15.65
CA CYS A 790 -28.92 14.23 15.00
C CYS A 790 -29.23 13.08 15.98
N GLY A 791 -30.49 12.63 16.02
CA GLY A 791 -30.97 11.66 17.03
C GLY A 791 -30.41 10.24 16.97
N GLY A 792 -29.64 9.89 15.93
CA GLY A 792 -29.02 8.57 15.77
C GLY A 792 -27.71 8.39 16.53
N GLY A 793 -27.15 9.47 17.09
CA GLY A 793 -25.93 9.46 17.90
C GLY A 793 -24.64 9.40 17.07
N GLU A 794 -23.51 9.26 17.77
CA GLU A 794 -22.16 9.23 17.18
C GLU A 794 -21.90 7.89 16.46
N VAL A 795 -21.34 7.94 15.26
CA VAL A 795 -20.88 6.75 14.53
C VAL A 795 -19.80 6.01 15.32
N TRP A 796 -18.97 6.73 16.08
CA TRP A 796 -17.97 6.16 16.98
C TRP A 796 -18.56 5.18 18.00
N THR A 797 -19.61 5.58 18.71
CA THR A 797 -20.28 4.73 19.71
C THR A 797 -20.83 3.47 19.04
N LYS A 798 -21.48 3.62 17.87
CA LYS A 798 -22.00 2.48 17.10
C LYS A 798 -20.89 1.53 16.65
N LEU A 799 -19.75 2.06 16.22
CA LEU A 799 -18.59 1.25 15.83
C LEU A 799 -18.04 0.47 17.03
N LYS A 800 -17.97 1.08 18.21
CA LYS A 800 -17.48 0.41 19.43
C LYS A 800 -18.42 -0.68 19.93
N GLU A 801 -19.73 -0.47 19.84
CA GLU A 801 -20.74 -1.47 20.21
C GLU A 801 -20.69 -2.72 19.32
N ILE A 802 -20.43 -2.55 18.02
CA ILE A 802 -20.45 -3.65 17.04
C ILE A 802 -19.04 -4.22 16.78
N GLY A 803 -18.00 -3.48 17.15
CA GLY A 803 -16.59 -3.81 16.92
C GLY A 803 -16.11 -3.36 15.54
N ARG A 804 -16.80 -3.74 14.46
CA ARG A 804 -16.51 -3.30 13.07
C ARG A 804 -17.78 -3.28 12.22
N PHE A 805 -17.83 -2.44 11.21
CA PHE A 805 -18.94 -2.42 10.26
C PHE A 805 -18.70 -3.36 9.09
N ASP A 806 -19.80 -3.85 8.52
CA ASP A 806 -19.81 -4.52 7.23
C ASP A 806 -19.61 -3.51 6.08
N GLU A 807 -19.26 -4.02 4.91
CA GLU A 807 -18.99 -3.17 3.76
C GLU A 807 -20.17 -2.27 3.36
N PRO A 808 -21.43 -2.73 3.30
CA PRO A 808 -22.56 -1.87 2.92
C PRO A 808 -22.74 -0.65 3.83
N VAL A 809 -22.58 -0.82 5.15
CA VAL A 809 -22.63 0.29 6.12
C VAL A 809 -21.44 1.22 5.93
N SER A 810 -20.24 0.66 5.80
CA SER A 810 -19.00 1.43 5.63
C SER A 810 -19.03 2.26 4.34
N VAL A 811 -19.50 1.67 3.24
CA VAL A 811 -19.69 2.33 1.93
C VAL A 811 -20.71 3.47 2.06
N PHE A 812 -21.84 3.24 2.71
CA PHE A 812 -22.87 4.27 2.89
C PHE A 812 -22.39 5.45 3.76
N CYS A 813 -21.76 5.17 4.91
CA CYS A 813 -21.17 6.20 5.77
C CYS A 813 -20.15 7.04 5.00
N THR A 814 -19.25 6.38 4.27
CA THR A 814 -18.19 7.04 3.51
C THR A 814 -18.78 7.86 2.35
N ALA A 815 -19.83 7.37 1.68
CA ALA A 815 -20.49 8.10 0.59
C ALA A 815 -21.10 9.43 1.07
N CYS A 816 -21.71 9.45 2.26
CA CYS A 816 -22.19 10.68 2.88
C CYS A 816 -21.04 11.69 3.12
N VAL A 817 -19.90 11.21 3.62
CA VAL A 817 -18.70 12.04 3.83
C VAL A 817 -18.15 12.58 2.50
N VAL A 818 -18.14 11.77 1.44
CA VAL A 818 -17.70 12.20 0.09
C VAL A 818 -18.59 13.33 -0.45
N GLU A 819 -19.91 13.26 -0.25
CA GLU A 819 -20.82 14.36 -0.64
C GLU A 819 -20.59 15.62 0.20
N ALA A 820 -20.35 15.47 1.51
CA ALA A 820 -20.01 16.59 2.38
C ALA A 820 -18.68 17.26 1.96
N TYR A 821 -17.64 16.47 1.65
CA TYR A 821 -16.36 16.96 1.14
C TYR A 821 -16.50 17.64 -0.22
N THR A 822 -17.32 17.09 -1.12
CA THR A 822 -17.60 17.72 -2.41
C THR A 822 -18.13 19.15 -2.19
N TYR A 823 -19.06 19.31 -1.25
CA TYR A 823 -19.63 20.62 -0.92
C TYR A 823 -18.59 21.58 -0.32
N LEU A 824 -17.84 21.13 0.69
CA LEU A 824 -16.85 21.96 1.38
C LEU A 824 -15.72 22.40 0.45
N HIS A 825 -15.15 21.46 -0.30
CA HIS A 825 -14.05 21.74 -1.22
C HIS A 825 -14.50 22.68 -2.35
N LYS A 826 -15.74 22.56 -2.85
CA LYS A 826 -16.30 23.52 -3.84
C LYS A 826 -16.37 24.95 -3.29
N LYS A 827 -16.52 25.11 -1.98
CA LYS A 827 -16.48 26.40 -1.27
C LYS A 827 -15.09 26.78 -0.75
N ASN A 828 -14.03 26.08 -1.18
CA ASN A 828 -12.65 26.31 -0.73
C ASN A 828 -12.45 26.12 0.79
N ILE A 829 -13.23 25.23 1.41
CA ILE A 829 -13.13 24.90 2.83
C ILE A 829 -12.52 23.50 2.98
N MET A 830 -11.45 23.40 3.76
CA MET A 830 -10.88 22.14 4.23
C MET A 830 -11.49 21.75 5.58
N TYR A 831 -11.70 20.46 5.82
CA TYR A 831 -12.32 19.98 7.06
C TYR A 831 -11.30 19.64 8.17
N ARG A 832 -10.25 18.87 7.84
CA ARG A 832 -9.07 18.57 8.69
C ARG A 832 -9.27 17.77 9.99
N ASP A 833 -10.49 17.38 10.37
CA ASP A 833 -10.72 16.56 11.59
C ASP A 833 -11.71 15.40 11.36
N LEU A 834 -11.59 14.68 10.25
CA LEU A 834 -12.45 13.52 10.00
C LEU A 834 -12.08 12.36 10.92
N LYS A 835 -13.08 11.89 11.66
CA LYS A 835 -13.05 10.72 12.55
C LYS A 835 -14.49 10.31 12.90
N PRO A 836 -14.73 9.05 13.31
CA PRO A 836 -16.05 8.55 13.69
C PRO A 836 -16.80 9.40 14.73
N GLU A 837 -16.08 10.09 15.62
CA GLU A 837 -16.63 10.96 16.65
C GLU A 837 -17.28 12.22 16.05
N ASN A 838 -16.77 12.68 14.91
CA ASN A 838 -17.30 13.85 14.21
C ASN A 838 -18.32 13.46 13.12
N LEU A 839 -18.81 12.22 13.15
CA LEU A 839 -19.87 11.71 12.28
C LEU A 839 -21.09 11.37 13.13
N MET A 840 -22.20 12.04 12.86
CA MET A 840 -23.46 11.84 13.57
C MET A 840 -24.51 11.25 12.65
N LEU A 841 -25.30 10.30 13.16
CA LEU A 841 -26.45 9.76 12.45
C LEU A 841 -27.69 10.61 12.72
N ASP A 842 -28.42 10.98 11.68
CA ASP A 842 -29.75 11.57 11.84
C ASP A 842 -30.80 10.50 12.20
N MET A 843 -32.07 10.90 12.34
CA MET A 843 -33.16 9.97 12.70
C MET A 843 -33.47 8.94 11.62
N LYS A 844 -33.06 9.19 10.37
CA LYS A 844 -33.23 8.24 9.26
C LYS A 844 -32.03 7.30 9.14
N GLY A 845 -30.88 7.67 9.68
CA GLY A 845 -29.61 6.95 9.56
C GLY A 845 -28.62 7.59 8.58
N TYR A 846 -28.91 8.75 8.02
CA TYR A 846 -27.95 9.48 7.18
C TYR A 846 -26.83 10.06 8.06
N VAL A 847 -25.60 10.04 7.54
CA VAL A 847 -24.43 10.57 8.25
C VAL A 847 -24.27 12.06 7.95
N LYS A 848 -24.06 12.84 9.01
CA LYS A 848 -23.77 14.27 8.97
C LYS A 848 -22.42 14.56 9.62
N LEU A 849 -21.59 15.37 8.97
CA LEU A 849 -20.39 15.95 9.57
C LEU A 849 -20.78 16.98 10.63
N VAL A 850 -20.14 16.89 11.79
CA VAL A 850 -20.22 17.86 12.88
C VAL A 850 -18.83 18.40 13.22
N ASP A 851 -18.77 19.43 14.06
CA ASP A 851 -17.53 20.05 14.58
C ASP A 851 -16.58 20.60 13.50
N PHE A 852 -16.62 21.92 13.31
CA PHE A 852 -15.81 22.63 12.31
C PHE A 852 -14.65 23.41 12.95
N GLY A 853 -14.26 23.05 14.18
CA GLY A 853 -13.23 23.77 14.93
C GLY A 853 -11.86 23.82 14.26
N PHE A 854 -11.54 22.86 13.38
CA PHE A 854 -10.32 22.88 12.56
C PHE A 854 -10.58 23.11 11.08
N ALA A 855 -11.81 23.41 10.67
CA ALA A 855 -12.04 23.78 9.29
C ALA A 855 -11.23 25.04 8.93
N LYS A 856 -10.85 25.19 7.67
CA LYS A 856 -10.15 26.40 7.21
C LYS A 856 -10.48 26.70 5.76
N GLU A 857 -10.72 27.97 5.48
CA GLU A 857 -10.84 28.49 4.13
C GLU A 857 -9.43 28.66 3.53
N LEU A 858 -9.20 28.11 2.34
CA LEU A 858 -7.90 28.11 1.67
C LEU A 858 -8.10 28.31 0.17
N ALA A 859 -7.44 29.31 -0.43
CA ALA A 859 -7.53 29.48 -1.88
C ALA A 859 -6.89 28.29 -2.63
N ARG A 860 -7.38 28.01 -3.84
CA ARG A 860 -6.82 26.92 -4.64
C ARG A 860 -5.37 27.23 -5.02
N GLY A 861 -4.48 26.26 -4.82
CA GLY A 861 -3.03 26.39 -5.09
C GLY A 861 -2.22 26.88 -3.89
N GLU A 862 -2.87 27.43 -2.85
CA GLU A 862 -2.22 27.80 -1.60
C GLU A 862 -2.00 26.59 -0.68
N LYS A 863 -1.16 26.79 0.34
CA LYS A 863 -0.89 25.81 1.40
C LYS A 863 -1.04 26.48 2.76
N THR A 864 -1.61 25.76 3.71
CA THR A 864 -1.57 26.13 5.12
C THR A 864 -0.53 25.28 5.85
N TYR A 865 0.04 25.81 6.95
CA TYR A 865 1.11 25.16 7.72
C TYR A 865 0.70 24.89 9.19
N SER A 866 -0.58 25.02 9.50
CA SER A 866 -1.12 24.71 10.83
C SER A 866 -0.98 23.22 11.16
N PHE A 867 -0.47 22.90 12.34
CA PHE A 867 -0.37 21.52 12.82
C PHE A 867 -1.65 21.20 13.61
N VAL A 868 -2.65 20.61 12.95
CA VAL A 868 -3.97 20.35 13.55
C VAL A 868 -4.48 18.97 13.17
N GLY A 869 -5.36 18.43 14.01
CA GLY A 869 -6.08 17.18 13.76
C GLY A 869 -5.86 16.14 14.84
N THR A 870 -6.45 14.96 14.62
CA THR A 870 -6.32 13.80 15.50
C THR A 870 -5.14 12.93 15.05
N PRO A 871 -4.19 12.53 15.92
CA PRO A 871 -2.92 11.91 15.52
C PRO A 871 -3.03 10.74 14.55
N GLU A 872 -3.97 9.81 14.76
CA GLU A 872 -4.21 8.63 13.94
C GLU A 872 -4.72 8.96 12.52
N TYR A 873 -5.29 10.16 12.34
CA TYR A 873 -5.89 10.65 11.09
C TYR A 873 -5.03 11.68 10.35
N MET A 874 -3.94 12.15 10.96
CA MET A 874 -3.09 13.17 10.36
C MET A 874 -2.33 12.63 9.14
N ALA A 875 -2.29 13.45 8.08
CA ALA A 875 -1.54 13.14 6.88
C ALA A 875 -0.02 13.35 7.07
N PRO A 876 0.86 12.61 6.37
CA PRO A 876 2.31 12.70 6.52
C PRO A 876 2.89 14.11 6.32
N GLU A 877 2.33 14.92 5.43
CA GLU A 877 2.77 16.28 5.11
C GLU A 877 2.46 17.30 6.22
N ILE A 878 1.42 17.06 7.04
CA ILE A 878 1.14 17.83 8.25
C ILE A 878 2.26 17.53 9.26
N ILE A 879 2.57 16.25 9.47
CA ILE A 879 3.62 15.79 10.39
C ILE A 879 4.99 16.32 9.98
N LYS A 880 5.29 16.32 8.67
CA LYS A 880 6.55 16.85 8.10
C LYS A 880 6.59 18.38 8.02
N ASN A 881 5.52 19.10 8.37
CA ASN A 881 5.39 20.56 8.20
C ASN A 881 5.76 21.05 6.79
N GLN A 882 5.36 20.30 5.75
CA GLN A 882 5.65 20.63 4.35
C GLN A 882 4.63 21.60 3.73
N GLY A 883 3.61 21.95 4.50
CA GLY A 883 2.43 22.65 4.01
C GLY A 883 1.41 21.67 3.45
N HIS A 884 0.14 21.95 3.70
CA HIS A 884 -0.96 21.06 3.32
C HIS A 884 -2.15 21.84 2.74
N ASP A 885 -2.98 21.12 1.99
CA ASP A 885 -4.20 21.59 1.33
C ASP A 885 -5.29 20.51 1.44
N PHE A 886 -6.35 20.64 0.64
CA PHE A 886 -7.50 19.72 0.55
C PHE A 886 -7.13 18.23 0.46
N ALA A 887 -5.91 17.87 0.05
CA ALA A 887 -5.45 16.47 -0.01
C ALA A 887 -5.43 15.75 1.34
N VAL A 888 -5.34 16.47 2.46
CA VAL A 888 -5.36 15.88 3.81
C VAL A 888 -6.72 15.26 4.15
N ASP A 889 -7.80 15.84 3.61
CA ASP A 889 -9.14 15.34 3.83
C ASP A 889 -9.30 13.95 3.17
N PHE A 890 -8.71 13.73 1.99
CA PHE A 890 -8.71 12.41 1.35
C PHE A 890 -7.85 11.37 2.07
N TRP A 891 -6.73 11.77 2.67
CA TRP A 891 -5.97 10.88 3.55
C TRP A 891 -6.84 10.42 4.73
N SER A 892 -7.45 11.37 5.44
CA SER A 892 -8.33 11.06 6.58
C SER A 892 -9.55 10.21 6.18
N LEU A 893 -10.03 10.34 4.93
CA LEU A 893 -11.08 9.47 4.38
C LEU A 893 -10.61 8.02 4.25
N GLY A 894 -9.37 7.79 3.80
CA GLY A 894 -8.77 6.46 3.74
C GLY A 894 -8.60 5.83 5.12
N ILE A 895 -8.18 6.61 6.11
CA ILE A 895 -8.11 6.19 7.52
C ILE A 895 -9.50 5.84 8.07
N LEU A 896 -10.52 6.67 7.77
CA LEU A 896 -11.90 6.40 8.16
C LEU A 896 -12.39 5.06 7.59
N ILE A 897 -12.24 4.83 6.28
CA ILE A 897 -12.67 3.58 5.63
C ILE A 897 -11.99 2.37 6.29
N TYR A 898 -10.70 2.47 6.56
CA TYR A 898 -9.97 1.41 7.26
C TYR A 898 -10.57 1.14 8.64
N GLU A 899 -10.77 2.19 9.46
CA GLU A 899 -11.30 2.02 10.82
C GLU A 899 -12.73 1.49 10.83
N LEU A 900 -13.60 1.92 9.91
CA LEU A 900 -14.97 1.38 9.83
C LEU A 900 -14.95 -0.15 9.55
N LEU A 901 -14.05 -0.61 8.68
CA LEU A 901 -13.96 -2.02 8.28
C LEU A 901 -13.16 -2.91 9.24
N ALA A 902 -12.15 -2.34 9.91
CA ALA A 902 -11.23 -3.07 10.79
C ALA A 902 -11.49 -2.83 12.30
N GLY A 903 -12.32 -1.86 12.66
CA GLY A 903 -12.66 -1.49 14.04
C GLY A 903 -11.63 -0.60 14.76
N SER A 904 -10.47 -0.37 14.13
CA SER A 904 -9.39 0.47 14.65
C SER A 904 -8.60 1.11 13.51
N PRO A 905 -7.95 2.27 13.71
CA PRO A 905 -7.18 2.93 12.67
C PRO A 905 -5.89 2.13 12.35
N PRO A 906 -5.36 2.23 11.11
CA PRO A 906 -4.21 1.44 10.66
C PRO A 906 -2.91 1.82 11.39
N PHE A 907 -2.80 3.06 11.85
CA PHE A 907 -1.67 3.59 12.59
C PHE A 907 -2.11 3.92 14.01
N SER A 908 -1.82 3.03 14.96
CA SER A 908 -2.20 3.20 16.37
C SER A 908 -1.05 2.86 17.32
N SER A 909 -0.99 3.56 18.45
CA SER A 909 -0.05 3.33 19.56
C SER A 909 -0.54 4.08 20.81
N SER A 910 0.01 3.76 21.98
CA SER A 910 -0.21 4.51 23.22
C SER A 910 0.44 5.89 23.21
N GLU A 911 1.48 6.08 22.38
CA GLU A 911 2.27 7.31 22.33
C GLU A 911 2.13 7.97 20.95
N PRO A 912 1.73 9.24 20.86
CA PRO A 912 1.57 9.95 19.59
C PRO A 912 2.82 9.90 18.70
N GLN A 913 4.02 9.96 19.27
CA GLN A 913 5.28 9.87 18.52
C GLN A 913 5.41 8.57 17.71
N LYS A 914 5.01 7.44 18.29
CA LYS A 914 5.03 6.15 17.61
C LYS A 914 3.96 6.08 16.51
N ILE A 915 2.83 6.76 16.69
CA ILE A 915 1.79 6.91 15.66
C ILE A 915 2.38 7.69 14.47
N TYR A 916 3.02 8.83 14.73
CA TYR A 916 3.65 9.63 13.66
C TYR A 916 4.75 8.88 12.94
N ALA A 917 5.61 8.14 13.65
CA ALA A 917 6.62 7.30 13.03
C ALA A 917 5.99 6.29 12.07
N LYS A 918 4.96 5.56 12.49
CA LYS A 918 4.22 4.61 11.64
C LYS A 918 3.56 5.28 10.42
N ILE A 919 2.99 6.48 10.59
CA ILE A 919 2.42 7.25 9.48
C ILE A 919 3.50 7.63 8.47
N LEU A 920 4.67 8.06 8.95
CA LEU A 920 5.80 8.44 8.10
C LEU A 920 6.43 7.25 7.38
N ASP A 921 6.42 6.06 8.00
CA ASP A 921 6.83 4.79 7.37
C ASP A 921 5.88 4.38 6.24
N GLY A 922 4.59 4.74 6.35
CA GLY A 922 3.59 4.58 5.29
C GLY A 922 3.14 3.14 5.02
N VAL A 923 3.50 2.18 5.89
CA VAL A 923 3.18 0.76 5.70
C VAL A 923 1.78 0.44 6.24
N LEU A 924 0.82 0.24 5.32
CA LEU A 924 -0.54 -0.20 5.65
C LEU A 924 -0.62 -1.73 5.73
N LYS A 925 -1.05 -2.26 6.89
CA LYS A 925 -1.31 -3.70 7.08
C LYS A 925 -2.80 -3.95 7.00
N TYR A 926 -3.25 -4.83 6.11
CA TYR A 926 -4.68 -5.12 5.91
C TYR A 926 -5.05 -6.44 6.58
N PRO A 927 -6.16 -6.49 7.35
CA PRO A 927 -6.72 -7.75 7.79
C PRO A 927 -7.12 -8.63 6.59
N PRO A 928 -7.01 -9.97 6.70
CA PRO A 928 -7.23 -10.89 5.58
C PRO A 928 -8.67 -10.86 5.05
N TYR A 929 -9.63 -10.45 5.87
CA TYR A 929 -11.05 -10.39 5.53
C TYR A 929 -11.47 -9.11 4.77
N LEU A 930 -10.60 -8.11 4.58
CA LEU A 930 -10.93 -6.93 3.76
C LEU A 930 -10.95 -7.31 2.27
N SER A 931 -11.94 -6.81 1.53
CA SER A 931 -12.00 -7.01 0.08
C SER A 931 -10.89 -6.28 -0.67
N GLU A 932 -10.55 -6.76 -1.87
CA GLU A 932 -9.58 -6.10 -2.75
C GLU A 932 -10.05 -4.73 -3.25
N ALA A 933 -11.37 -4.48 -3.27
CA ALA A 933 -11.91 -3.16 -3.55
C ALA A 933 -11.63 -2.19 -2.39
N ALA A 934 -11.82 -2.63 -1.14
CA ALA A 934 -11.53 -1.84 0.06
C ALA A 934 -10.03 -1.55 0.20
N LYS A 935 -9.16 -2.57 0.05
CA LYS A 935 -7.70 -2.39 0.07
C LYS A 935 -7.24 -1.39 -1.00
N SER A 936 -7.83 -1.47 -2.19
CA SER A 936 -7.48 -0.57 -3.29
C SER A 936 -7.91 0.88 -3.05
N ILE A 937 -9.11 1.13 -2.51
CA ILE A 937 -9.51 2.52 -2.23
C ILE A 937 -8.69 3.12 -1.10
N ILE A 938 -8.43 2.36 -0.04
CA ILE A 938 -7.62 2.80 1.11
C ILE A 938 -6.20 3.14 0.66
N SER A 939 -5.53 2.24 -0.07
CA SER A 939 -4.16 2.48 -0.56
C SER A 939 -4.05 3.69 -1.50
N LYS A 940 -5.07 3.95 -2.33
CA LYS A 940 -5.09 5.11 -3.24
C LYS A 940 -5.40 6.44 -2.52
N LEU A 941 -6.21 6.42 -1.48
CA LEU A 941 -6.48 7.60 -0.63
C LEU A 941 -5.30 7.91 0.30
N CYS A 942 -4.63 6.88 0.81
CA CYS A 942 -3.49 6.99 1.73
C CYS A 942 -2.13 6.95 1.00
N ARG A 943 -2.03 7.52 -0.21
CA ARG A 943 -0.71 7.71 -0.86
C ARG A 943 0.12 8.72 -0.05
N PRO A 944 1.43 8.47 0.19
CA PRO A 944 2.27 9.37 0.97
C PRO A 944 2.36 10.79 0.36
N ARG A 945 2.40 10.88 -0.97
CA ARG A 945 2.47 12.15 -1.71
C ARG A 945 1.07 12.71 -1.96
N PRO A 946 0.78 13.96 -1.54
CA PRO A 946 -0.57 14.54 -1.66
C PRO A 946 -1.08 14.65 -3.10
N GLY A 947 -0.21 14.91 -4.08
CA GLY A 947 -0.60 15.04 -5.49
C GLY A 947 -1.03 13.73 -6.15
N GLN A 948 -0.63 12.58 -5.57
CA GLN A 948 -0.95 11.24 -6.07
C GLN A 948 -2.19 10.62 -5.40
N ARG A 949 -2.83 11.32 -4.46
CA ARG A 949 -3.99 10.78 -3.74
C ARG A 949 -5.24 10.84 -4.61
N LEU A 950 -5.99 9.73 -4.62
CA LEU A 950 -7.33 9.69 -5.21
C LEU A 950 -8.18 10.81 -4.60
N GLY A 951 -8.84 11.61 -5.44
CA GLY A 951 -9.56 12.80 -4.99
C GLY A 951 -8.80 14.11 -5.20
N ASN A 952 -7.47 14.06 -5.33
CA ASN A 952 -6.62 15.22 -5.62
C ASN A 952 -5.94 15.17 -7.01
N THR A 953 -6.13 14.08 -7.74
CA THR A 953 -5.75 13.88 -9.16
C THR A 953 -6.57 14.75 -10.12
N LYS A 954 -6.40 14.57 -11.44
CA LYS A 954 -7.03 15.41 -12.48
C LYS A 954 -8.55 15.53 -12.37
N ASN A 955 -9.28 14.44 -12.07
CA ASN A 955 -10.75 14.49 -11.96
C ASN A 955 -11.23 14.81 -10.53
N GLY A 956 -10.30 15.08 -9.60
CA GLY A 956 -10.60 15.40 -8.22
C GLY A 956 -11.45 14.32 -7.53
N ILE A 957 -12.43 14.76 -6.74
CA ILE A 957 -13.31 13.87 -5.98
C ILE A 957 -14.18 12.94 -6.85
N LYS A 958 -14.32 13.21 -8.15
CA LYS A 958 -15.05 12.33 -9.08
C LYS A 958 -14.39 10.95 -9.17
N ASP A 959 -13.06 10.88 -9.14
CA ASP A 959 -12.33 9.61 -9.15
C ASP A 959 -12.62 8.76 -7.89
N VAL A 960 -12.88 9.42 -6.74
CA VAL A 960 -13.30 8.74 -5.51
C VAL A 960 -14.68 8.11 -5.71
N ARG A 961 -15.64 8.87 -6.27
CA ARG A 961 -17.00 8.38 -6.52
C ARG A 961 -17.07 7.20 -7.49
N ASN A 962 -16.21 7.22 -8.52
CA ASN A 962 -16.16 6.22 -9.58
C ASN A 962 -15.31 4.99 -9.20
N HIS A 963 -14.68 5.00 -8.02
CA HIS A 963 -13.89 3.86 -7.58
C HIS A 963 -14.78 2.62 -7.38
N ARG A 964 -14.30 1.45 -7.81
CA ARG A 964 -15.05 0.17 -7.76
C ARG A 964 -15.63 -0.21 -6.39
N TRP A 965 -15.05 0.30 -5.31
CA TRP A 965 -15.56 0.09 -3.94
C TRP A 965 -16.94 0.73 -3.71
N PHE A 966 -17.26 1.80 -4.45
CA PHE A 966 -18.59 2.40 -4.49
C PHE A 966 -19.48 1.84 -5.62
N GLY A 967 -19.13 0.70 -6.22
CA GLY A 967 -19.81 0.18 -7.42
C GLY A 967 -21.31 -0.07 -7.26
N SER A 968 -21.79 -0.30 -6.03
CA SER A 968 -23.21 -0.48 -5.71
C SER A 968 -23.93 0.83 -5.27
N MET A 969 -23.20 1.94 -5.13
CA MET A 969 -23.73 3.19 -4.59
C MET A 969 -24.43 4.01 -5.67
N ASN A 970 -25.71 4.32 -5.46
CA ASN A 970 -26.45 5.26 -6.30
C ASN A 970 -26.34 6.69 -5.74
N TRP A 971 -25.35 7.44 -6.23
CA TRP A 971 -25.07 8.81 -5.78
C TRP A 971 -26.24 9.79 -5.95
N HIS A 972 -27.06 9.62 -6.99
CA HIS A 972 -28.23 10.48 -7.20
C HIS A 972 -29.28 10.23 -6.09
N LYS A 973 -29.66 8.97 -5.86
CA LYS A 973 -30.59 8.59 -4.79
C LYS A 973 -30.08 8.99 -3.41
N LEU A 974 -28.77 8.95 -3.18
CA LEU A 974 -28.14 9.44 -1.94
C LEU A 974 -28.43 10.93 -1.73
N ARG A 975 -28.18 11.77 -2.75
CA ARG A 975 -28.36 13.24 -2.66
C ARG A 975 -29.81 13.66 -2.46
N VAL A 976 -30.77 12.94 -3.06
CA VAL A 976 -32.20 13.24 -2.89
C VAL A 976 -32.80 12.57 -1.66
N GLY A 977 -32.00 11.87 -0.84
CA GLY A 977 -32.46 11.21 0.39
C GLY A 977 -33.42 10.03 0.16
N GLN A 978 -33.32 9.37 -1.00
CA GLN A 978 -34.18 8.24 -1.41
C GLN A 978 -33.52 6.87 -1.23
N LEU A 979 -32.29 6.82 -0.75
CA LEU A 979 -31.68 5.54 -0.35
C LEU A 979 -32.18 5.14 1.04
N GLU A 980 -32.60 3.88 1.16
CA GLU A 980 -32.76 3.23 2.47
C GLU A 980 -31.37 3.03 3.08
N PRO A 981 -31.05 3.72 4.19
CA PRO A 981 -29.69 3.74 4.72
C PRO A 981 -29.40 2.44 5.47
N PRO A 982 -28.35 1.67 5.12
CA PRO A 982 -27.97 0.45 5.84
C PRO A 982 -27.65 0.68 7.32
N THR A 983 -27.29 1.92 7.66
CA THR A 983 -27.06 2.42 9.03
C THR A 983 -28.34 2.49 9.87
N ALA A 984 -29.54 2.40 9.29
CA ALA A 984 -30.79 2.35 10.06
C ALA A 984 -30.79 1.19 11.07
N LYS A 985 -30.11 0.08 10.77
CA LYS A 985 -29.95 -1.06 11.69
C LYS A 985 -29.13 -0.74 12.96
N LEU A 986 -28.40 0.37 12.96
CA LEU A 986 -27.58 0.84 14.09
C LEU A 986 -28.41 1.67 15.09
N LEU A 987 -29.62 2.08 14.71
CA LEU A 987 -30.47 2.98 15.50
C LEU A 987 -31.27 2.19 16.54
N ARG A 988 -31.26 2.66 17.79
CA ARG A 988 -32.12 2.11 18.86
C ARG A 988 -33.52 2.73 18.78
N LYS A 989 -34.54 1.94 19.08
CA LYS A 989 -35.92 2.41 19.26
C LYS A 989 -36.09 2.92 20.69
N GLY A 990 -36.73 4.07 20.87
CA GLY A 990 -36.98 4.66 22.19
C GLY A 990 -37.10 6.19 22.13
N PRO A 991 -36.98 6.87 23.30
CA PRO A 991 -36.92 8.32 23.36
C PRO A 991 -35.84 8.89 22.44
N CYS A 992 -36.01 10.14 21.98
CA CYS A 992 -35.11 10.75 20.99
C CYS A 992 -33.63 10.80 21.41
N TYR A 993 -33.34 10.67 22.71
CA TYR A 993 -32.00 10.67 23.29
C TYR A 993 -31.43 9.26 23.59
N ILE A 994 -32.11 8.18 23.21
CA ILE A 994 -31.73 6.79 23.53
C ILE A 994 -30.38 6.34 22.94
N ASN A 995 -29.90 7.05 21.91
CA ASN A 995 -28.63 6.78 21.23
C ASN A 995 -27.45 7.55 21.84
N PHE A 996 -27.63 8.21 22.99
CA PHE A 996 -26.62 9.01 23.65
C PHE A 996 -26.28 8.45 25.04
N ASP A 997 -25.01 8.61 25.43
CA ASP A 997 -24.56 8.31 26.78
C ASP A 997 -25.19 9.29 27.79
N HIS A 998 -25.35 8.85 29.04
CA HIS A 998 -25.79 9.72 30.13
C HIS A 998 -24.62 10.55 30.69
N PHE A 999 -24.83 11.86 30.86
CA PHE A 999 -23.86 12.76 31.48
C PHE A 999 -24.50 13.53 32.64
N PRO A 1000 -23.89 13.54 33.84
CA PRO A 1000 -24.46 14.19 35.02
C PRO A 1000 -24.53 15.72 34.83
N PRO A 1001 -25.55 16.41 35.34
CA PRO A 1001 -25.73 17.85 35.17
C PRO A 1001 -24.50 18.63 35.68
N ASP A 1002 -24.14 19.69 34.96
CA ASP A 1002 -23.03 20.56 35.34
C ASP A 1002 -23.56 21.75 36.15
N HIS A 1003 -23.22 21.78 37.45
CA HIS A 1003 -23.56 22.85 38.37
C HIS A 1003 -22.49 23.95 38.47
N SER A 1004 -21.37 23.82 37.74
CA SER A 1004 -20.31 24.82 37.75
C SER A 1004 -20.71 26.08 36.98
N LYS A 1005 -20.49 27.25 37.58
CA LYS A 1005 -20.68 28.55 36.91
C LYS A 1005 -19.33 29.03 36.36
N ALA A 1006 -19.28 29.25 35.05
CA ALA A 1006 -18.14 29.91 34.42
C ALA A 1006 -18.06 31.37 34.85
N GLU A 1007 -16.85 31.92 34.89
CA GLU A 1007 -16.62 33.33 35.15
C GLU A 1007 -17.04 34.22 33.97
N GLU A 1008 -17.26 35.50 34.24
CA GLU A 1008 -17.64 36.48 33.22
C GLU A 1008 -16.44 36.91 32.38
N GLU A 1009 -16.70 37.26 31.13
CA GLU A 1009 -15.69 37.66 30.15
C GLU A 1009 -16.27 38.79 29.28
N PHE A 1010 -15.58 39.93 29.25
CA PHE A 1010 -16.08 41.21 28.73
C PHE A 1010 -15.21 41.84 27.63
N SER A 1011 -14.21 41.14 27.09
CA SER A 1011 -13.32 41.69 26.06
C SER A 1011 -14.01 41.99 24.73
N GLY A 1012 -15.24 41.49 24.51
CA GLY A 1012 -16.10 41.88 23.40
C GLY A 1012 -15.76 41.22 22.06
N TRP A 1013 -14.81 40.28 22.02
CA TRP A 1013 -14.46 39.50 20.82
C TRP A 1013 -15.66 38.76 20.20
N ASP A 1014 -16.66 38.44 21.03
CA ASP A 1014 -17.86 37.71 20.69
C ASP A 1014 -19.02 38.63 20.26
N ARG A 1015 -18.77 39.88 19.86
CA ARG A 1015 -19.81 40.86 19.50
C ARG A 1015 -20.83 40.31 18.49
N ASP A 1016 -20.34 39.54 17.53
CA ASP A 1016 -21.14 39.05 16.43
C ASP A 1016 -21.95 37.80 16.79
N PHE A 1017 -21.87 37.28 18.02
CA PHE A 1017 -22.55 36.04 18.48
C PHE A 1017 -24.06 36.12 18.61
#